data_AF-A0A0F9MDX5-F1
#
_entry.id   AF-A0A0F9MDX5-F1
#
_cell.length_a   1.000
_cell.length_b   1.000
_cell.length_c   1.000
_cell.angle_alpha   90.00
_cell.angle_beta   90.00
_cell.angle_gamma   90.00
#
_symmetry.space_group_name_H-M   'P 1'
#
loop_
_entity.id
_entity.type
_entity.pdbx_description
1 polymer ?
#
loop_
_entity_poly.entity_id
_entity_poly.type
_entity_poly.pdbx_seq_one_letter_code
_entity_poly.pdbx_strand_id
1 'polypeptide(L)'
;MGISKLEGKEKPEELVQAQLLIDDAKVDEALQILRSFEEKRDHTLQNIVYYHLLKCELLRQQGLLENVIKLAEKTYNESLGLGKNLLSVDALLLMAGALLRLNRSDLAFDKIKQGEALLKTLNQELLADNKQRKADVAYIKGLFYDYKSDTNQALEHHEQSLTLREEIGFKPKIGQSLLQIARIIGVSKGELDRALKYAERSLTFFEESNKKWWIAHSLLVMAVLYFYKGEVDRCVVFHERCLVIYKDLNNKYGMAGVLNSMGETYRMKGDLDRALECLEQGLALYQEVGNLHDLARIHDCLIQILIDKGDLERAKQHFYDLEQLNNQLKVKDINLIYLFNKALLLKTSHRVRNLAKAEEILMQILDDMNLDLGLVMKPFTILALLNLCEVLLIELHMTGDLEVLEEIESFVAQLLDIAEKSNSYWILCETHLLQAKLALIQLDLEDAKQLFTEAQYIAEEHGLNLLARKISSEHDKLLDQLRVWESFKKDDTPMADRIKLASIDGVIDRMQGKRAVDPPDVIDEQSTLLLIISEGGILTFSHPFTDEWKRDDELFSSFLSAFTAFSNEFFTKGLDRAKFGDDLILMQSVGPFSICYLFKGQTYPATQRLTQFTEQIQKTTSIWQTLETYYKTSQVLELKDNPSLDSLITEIFIDKT
;
A
#
# COMPACT_ATOMS: atom_id res chain seq x y z
N MET A 1 13.34 -17.14 14.49
CA MET A 1 14.04 -18.10 13.59
C MET A 1 13.99 -19.47 14.24
N GLY A 2 13.54 -20.52 13.55
CA GLY A 2 13.64 -21.89 14.11
C GLY A 2 15.10 -22.33 14.11
N ILE A 3 15.72 -22.46 15.28
CA ILE A 3 17.10 -22.95 15.42
C ILE A 3 17.07 -24.44 15.06
N SER A 4 17.84 -24.87 14.06
CA SER A 4 17.77 -26.26 13.59
C SER A 4 18.19 -27.27 14.67
N LYS A 5 17.79 -28.53 14.44
CA LYS A 5 18.26 -29.69 15.21
C LYS A 5 19.78 -29.82 15.02
N LEU A 6 20.55 -29.32 16.00
CA LEU A 6 21.99 -29.56 16.12
C LEU A 6 22.29 -31.03 16.46
N GLU A 7 23.39 -31.50 15.90
CA GLU A 7 23.96 -32.84 15.98
C GLU A 7 24.30 -33.35 17.40
N GLY A 8 24.10 -34.66 17.59
CA GLY A 8 25.17 -35.55 18.08
C GLY A 8 25.43 -35.64 19.59
N LYS A 9 24.93 -34.73 20.41
CA LYS A 9 24.91 -34.86 21.88
C LYS A 9 23.56 -34.42 22.42
N GLU A 10 23.00 -35.16 23.37
CA GLU A 10 21.69 -34.90 23.97
C GLU A 10 21.58 -33.42 24.38
N LYS A 11 20.73 -32.67 23.64
CA LYS A 11 20.30 -31.35 24.10
C LYS A 11 19.64 -31.56 25.46
N PRO A 12 19.95 -30.74 26.47
CA PRO A 12 19.20 -30.77 27.72
C PRO A 12 17.70 -30.72 27.40
N GLU A 13 16.93 -31.64 27.99
CA GLU A 13 15.49 -31.75 27.74
C GLU A 13 14.78 -30.41 27.97
N GLU A 14 15.28 -29.61 28.92
CA GLU A 14 14.78 -28.26 29.21
C GLU A 14 14.93 -27.33 28.01
N LEU A 15 16.06 -27.34 27.31
CA LEU A 15 16.26 -26.46 26.16
C LEU A 15 15.44 -26.91 24.95
N VAL A 16 15.18 -28.22 24.80
CA VAL A 16 14.27 -28.75 23.79
C VAL A 16 12.83 -28.33 24.10
N GLN A 17 12.41 -28.46 25.36
CA GLN A 17 11.09 -28.06 25.82
C GLN A 17 10.90 -26.55 25.68
N ALA A 18 11.90 -25.74 26.06
CA ALA A 18 11.87 -24.29 25.88
C ALA A 18 11.73 -23.91 24.40
N GLN A 19 12.44 -24.57 23.48
CA GLN A 19 12.29 -24.34 22.05
C GLN A 19 10.86 -24.64 21.56
N LEU A 20 10.26 -25.75 22.01
CA LEU A 20 8.88 -26.10 21.65
C LEU A 20 7.88 -25.05 22.16
N LEU A 21 8.06 -24.57 23.39
CA LEU A 21 7.23 -23.51 23.95
C LEU A 21 7.40 -22.17 23.21
N ILE A 22 8.63 -21.81 22.81
CA ILE A 22 8.91 -20.64 21.98
C ILE A 22 8.21 -20.76 20.62
N ASP A 23 8.28 -21.95 20.04
CA ASP A 23 7.65 -22.30 18.75
C ASP A 23 6.12 -22.23 18.80
N ASP A 24 5.53 -22.54 19.96
CA ASP A 24 4.11 -22.43 20.26
C ASP A 24 3.73 -21.03 20.81
N ALA A 25 4.69 -20.10 20.85
CA ALA A 25 4.56 -18.74 21.37
C ALA A 25 4.08 -18.64 22.84
N LYS A 26 4.42 -19.65 23.64
CA LYS A 26 4.22 -19.69 25.09
C LYS A 26 5.42 -19.07 25.82
N VAL A 27 5.55 -17.75 25.70
CA VAL A 27 6.71 -16.98 26.17
C VAL A 27 6.99 -17.16 27.67
N ASP A 28 5.95 -17.07 28.50
CA ASP A 28 6.11 -17.14 29.97
C ASP A 28 6.56 -18.53 30.44
N GLU A 29 5.95 -19.59 29.89
CA GLU A 29 6.34 -20.98 30.15
C GLU A 29 7.80 -21.23 29.71
N ALA A 30 8.17 -20.74 28.52
CA ALA A 30 9.54 -20.86 28.01
C ALA A 30 10.55 -20.12 28.89
N LEU A 31 10.23 -18.91 29.36
CA LEU A 31 11.08 -18.15 30.27
C LEU A 31 11.29 -18.86 31.59
N GLN A 32 10.26 -19.50 32.13
CA GLN A 32 10.37 -20.29 33.36
C GLN A 32 11.35 -21.46 33.20
N ILE A 33 11.25 -22.19 32.09
CA ILE A 33 12.17 -23.29 31.79
C ILE A 33 13.60 -22.78 31.62
N LEU A 34 13.79 -21.68 30.88
CA LEU A 34 15.12 -21.11 30.67
C LEU A 34 15.74 -20.57 31.97
N ARG A 35 14.96 -20.03 32.90
CA ARG A 35 15.45 -19.68 34.25
C ARG A 35 15.88 -20.92 35.03
N SER A 36 15.08 -21.98 35.00
CA SER A 36 15.44 -23.24 35.67
C SER A 36 16.72 -23.87 35.08
N PHE A 37 16.96 -23.68 33.79
CA PHE A 37 18.21 -24.05 33.16
C PHE A 37 19.36 -23.20 33.72
N GLU A 38 19.23 -21.86 33.69
CA GLU A 38 20.26 -20.91 34.19
C GLU A 38 20.67 -21.11 35.65
N GLU A 39 19.77 -21.60 36.51
CA GLU A 39 20.04 -21.90 37.93
C GLU A 39 20.91 -23.15 38.15
N LYS A 40 20.98 -24.05 37.18
CA LYS A 40 21.83 -25.25 37.27
C LYS A 40 23.29 -24.86 37.06
N ARG A 41 24.20 -25.43 37.87
CA ARG A 41 25.65 -25.26 37.68
C ARG A 41 26.18 -26.26 36.65
N ASP A 42 27.33 -25.94 36.03
CA ASP A 42 28.10 -26.79 35.10
C ASP A 42 27.45 -27.10 33.74
N HIS A 43 27.10 -26.05 32.98
CA HIS A 43 26.71 -26.19 31.57
C HIS A 43 27.91 -26.25 30.62
N THR A 44 27.80 -27.04 29.55
CA THR A 44 28.74 -26.96 28.43
C THR A 44 28.59 -25.62 27.70
N LEU A 45 29.68 -25.13 27.11
CA LEU A 45 29.66 -23.90 26.30
C LEU A 45 28.63 -23.97 25.17
N GLN A 46 28.45 -25.14 24.55
CA GLN A 46 27.44 -25.36 23.51
C GLN A 46 26.01 -25.16 24.03
N ASN A 47 25.69 -25.65 25.24
CA ASN A 47 24.38 -25.47 25.83
C ASN A 47 24.13 -24.01 26.23
N ILE A 48 25.16 -23.30 26.71
CA ILE A 48 25.09 -21.86 27.00
C ILE A 48 24.77 -21.05 25.75
N VAL A 49 25.48 -21.32 24.64
CA VAL A 49 25.22 -20.65 23.35
C VAL A 49 23.79 -20.91 22.88
N TYR A 50 23.32 -22.16 22.95
CA TYR A 50 21.95 -22.49 22.56
C TYR A 50 20.90 -21.81 23.44
N TYR A 51 21.11 -21.80 24.76
CA TYR A 51 20.28 -21.06 25.72
C TYR A 51 20.20 -19.57 25.35
N HIS A 52 21.33 -18.92 25.07
CA HIS A 52 21.32 -17.51 24.69
C HIS A 52 20.58 -17.26 23.37
N LEU A 53 20.70 -18.14 22.37
CA LEU A 53 19.93 -18.03 21.13
C LEU A 53 18.42 -18.12 21.36
N LEU A 54 17.95 -19.04 22.22
CA LEU A 54 16.54 -19.14 22.61
C LEU A 54 16.06 -17.87 23.34
N LYS A 55 16.89 -17.34 24.24
CA LYS A 55 16.60 -16.11 24.97
C LYS A 55 16.54 -14.90 24.04
N CYS A 56 17.39 -14.82 23.02
CA CYS A 56 17.30 -13.81 21.97
C CYS A 56 15.96 -13.88 21.22
N GLU A 57 15.48 -15.08 20.87
CA GLU A 57 14.19 -15.24 20.20
C GLU A 57 13.02 -14.78 21.08
N LEU A 58 13.05 -15.05 22.38
CA LEU A 58 12.05 -14.56 23.33
C LEU A 58 12.07 -13.04 23.48
N LEU A 59 13.25 -12.45 23.67
CA LEU A 59 13.41 -10.99 23.72
C LEU A 59 12.88 -10.34 22.44
N ARG A 60 13.11 -10.97 21.28
CA ARG A 60 12.58 -10.52 19.99
C ARG A 60 11.05 -10.58 19.94
N GLN A 61 10.42 -11.65 20.45
CA GLN A 61 8.96 -11.77 20.55
C GLN A 61 8.35 -10.74 21.50
N GLN A 62 9.09 -10.35 22.54
CA GLN A 62 8.72 -9.30 23.50
C GLN A 62 9.01 -7.87 22.98
N GLY A 63 9.66 -7.71 21.82
CA GLY A 63 10.02 -6.40 21.27
C GLY A 63 11.24 -5.72 21.92
N LEU A 64 12.00 -6.43 22.76
CA LEU A 64 13.18 -5.89 23.46
C LEU A 64 14.45 -5.95 22.59
N LEU A 65 14.44 -5.22 21.47
CA LEU A 65 15.43 -5.37 20.39
C LEU A 65 16.87 -5.01 20.78
N GLU A 66 17.09 -3.99 21.62
CA GLU A 66 18.43 -3.65 22.12
C GLU A 66 19.04 -4.78 22.97
N ASN A 67 18.19 -5.48 23.73
CA ASN A 67 18.63 -6.61 24.53
C ASN A 67 18.97 -7.81 23.64
N VAL A 68 18.26 -7.99 22.51
CA VAL A 68 18.60 -8.99 21.49
C VAL A 68 19.99 -8.71 20.93
N ILE A 69 20.30 -7.46 20.55
CA ILE A 69 21.61 -7.11 19.97
C ILE A 69 22.75 -7.43 20.95
N LYS A 70 22.64 -6.94 22.20
CA LYS A 70 23.65 -7.17 23.25
C LYS A 70 23.87 -8.66 23.52
N LEU A 71 22.77 -9.41 23.67
CA LEU A 71 22.86 -10.83 23.97
C LEU A 71 23.39 -11.63 22.78
N ALA A 72 22.94 -11.33 21.56
CA ALA A 72 23.38 -12.04 20.37
C ALA A 72 24.85 -11.72 20.02
N GLU A 73 25.37 -10.53 20.33
CA GLU A 73 26.80 -10.21 20.22
C GLU A 73 27.64 -11.05 21.20
N LYS A 74 27.20 -11.12 22.46
CA LYS A 74 27.81 -12.00 23.46
C LYS A 74 27.79 -13.47 22.99
N THR A 75 26.64 -13.93 22.50
CA THR A 75 26.43 -15.30 22.01
C THR A 75 27.34 -15.61 20.82
N TYR A 76 27.51 -14.66 19.90
CA TYR A 76 28.43 -14.80 18.78
C TYR A 76 29.87 -15.02 19.29
N ASN A 77 30.36 -14.18 20.19
CA ASN A 77 31.71 -14.31 20.75
C ASN A 77 31.92 -15.66 21.48
N GLU A 78 30.94 -16.10 22.27
CA GLU A 78 30.97 -17.41 22.94
C GLU A 78 30.96 -18.57 21.94
N SER A 79 30.16 -18.46 20.89
CA SER A 79 30.07 -19.51 19.85
C SER A 79 31.37 -19.69 19.08
N LEU A 80 32.20 -18.64 18.93
CA LEU A 80 33.53 -18.75 18.33
C LEU A 80 34.49 -19.60 19.18
N GLY A 81 34.28 -19.67 20.49
CA GLY A 81 35.03 -20.55 21.41
C GLY A 81 34.80 -22.04 21.15
N LEU A 82 33.74 -22.41 20.44
CA LEU A 82 33.47 -23.76 19.94
C LEU A 82 34.11 -24.03 18.56
N GLY A 83 34.88 -23.08 18.03
CA GLY A 83 35.28 -23.02 16.63
C GLY A 83 34.19 -22.43 15.75
N LYS A 84 34.54 -22.04 14.51
CA LYS A 84 33.57 -21.54 13.52
C LYS A 84 32.49 -22.59 13.27
N ASN A 85 31.23 -22.26 13.57
CA ASN A 85 30.10 -23.20 13.46
C ASN A 85 28.80 -22.49 13.05
N LEU A 86 27.73 -23.27 12.86
CA LEU A 86 26.42 -22.76 12.45
C LEU A 86 25.72 -21.89 13.51
N LEU A 87 25.99 -22.08 14.80
CA LEU A 87 25.43 -21.23 15.87
C LEU A 87 25.95 -19.81 15.80
N SER A 88 27.20 -19.64 15.38
CA SER A 88 27.77 -18.31 15.12
C SER A 88 27.02 -17.59 14.00
N VAL A 89 26.61 -18.32 12.96
CA VAL A 89 25.77 -17.78 11.88
C VAL A 89 24.39 -17.39 12.44
N ASP A 90 23.77 -18.27 13.23
CA ASP A 90 22.46 -18.00 13.84
C ASP A 90 22.49 -16.73 14.73
N ALA A 91 23.56 -16.53 15.52
CA ALA A 91 23.75 -15.32 16.33
C ALA A 91 23.88 -14.05 15.47
N LEU A 92 24.64 -14.12 14.37
CA LEU A 92 24.78 -13.01 13.41
C LEU A 92 23.45 -12.63 12.75
N LEU A 93 22.65 -13.62 12.36
CA LEU A 93 21.35 -13.38 11.75
C LEU A 93 20.32 -12.81 12.73
N LEU A 94 20.33 -13.24 14.00
CA LEU A 94 19.49 -12.64 15.04
C LEU A 94 19.88 -11.18 15.31
N MET A 95 21.18 -10.87 15.38
CA MET A 95 21.66 -9.48 15.48
C MET A 95 21.20 -8.65 14.27
N ALA A 96 21.42 -9.15 13.06
CA ALA A 96 21.03 -8.47 11.83
C ALA A 96 19.52 -8.15 11.83
N GLY A 97 18.68 -9.12 12.16
CA GLY A 97 17.23 -8.93 12.25
C GLY A 97 16.81 -7.88 13.28
N ALA A 98 17.45 -7.85 14.45
CA ALA A 98 17.17 -6.83 15.47
C ALA A 98 17.64 -5.43 15.05
N LEU A 99 18.81 -5.34 14.39
CA LEU A 99 19.35 -4.08 13.85
C LEU A 99 18.46 -3.51 12.76
N LEU A 100 17.95 -4.35 11.84
CA LEU A 100 16.98 -3.94 10.81
C LEU A 100 15.72 -3.34 11.43
N ARG A 101 15.16 -3.99 12.46
CA ARG A 101 13.96 -3.49 13.15
C ARG A 101 14.18 -2.18 13.89
N LEU A 102 15.41 -1.87 14.28
CA LEU A 102 15.82 -0.57 14.86
C LEU A 102 16.33 0.42 13.78
N ASN A 103 16.12 0.13 12.50
CA ASN A 103 16.53 0.95 11.36
C ASN A 103 18.06 1.23 11.30
N ARG A 104 18.89 0.30 11.80
CA ARG A 104 20.36 0.35 11.77
C ARG A 104 20.91 -0.49 10.62
N SER A 105 20.52 -0.15 9.38
CA SER A 105 20.73 -0.96 8.19
C SER A 105 22.21 -1.23 7.86
N ASP A 106 23.11 -0.27 8.06
CA ASP A 106 24.55 -0.46 7.77
C ASP A 106 25.18 -1.52 8.69
N LEU A 107 24.89 -1.42 9.99
CA LEU A 107 25.33 -2.42 10.96
C LEU A 107 24.70 -3.78 10.67
N ALA A 108 23.44 -3.82 10.27
CA ALA A 108 22.77 -5.07 9.90
C ALA A 108 23.45 -5.72 8.68
N PHE A 109 23.79 -4.93 7.66
CA PHE A 109 24.46 -5.40 6.46
C PHE A 109 25.83 -6.03 6.76
N ASP A 110 26.60 -5.41 7.67
CA ASP A 110 27.87 -5.96 8.11
C ASP A 110 27.70 -7.34 8.79
N LYS A 111 26.65 -7.51 9.62
CA LYS A 111 26.37 -8.81 10.25
C LYS A 111 25.91 -9.85 9.23
N ILE A 112 25.11 -9.46 8.24
CA ILE A 112 24.69 -10.34 7.14
C ILE A 112 25.93 -10.83 6.36
N LYS A 113 26.82 -9.92 5.96
CA LYS A 113 28.07 -10.26 5.26
C LYS A 113 28.96 -11.19 6.07
N GLN A 114 29.09 -10.94 7.38
CA GLN A 114 29.85 -11.82 8.28
C GLN A 114 29.23 -13.22 8.32
N GLY A 115 27.90 -13.33 8.42
CA GLY A 115 27.18 -14.59 8.42
C GLY A 115 27.36 -15.38 7.12
N GLU A 116 27.27 -14.69 5.98
CA GLU A 116 27.53 -15.25 4.66
C GLU A 116 28.96 -15.77 4.49
N ALA A 117 29.94 -14.95 4.86
CA ALA A 117 31.34 -15.31 4.76
C ALA A 117 31.67 -16.51 5.65
N LEU A 118 31.13 -16.53 6.87
CA LEU A 118 31.29 -17.64 7.79
C LEU A 118 30.66 -18.92 7.23
N LEU A 119 29.42 -18.86 6.75
CA LEU A 119 28.71 -20.00 6.19
C LEU A 119 29.44 -20.63 4.98
N LYS A 120 30.11 -19.82 4.15
CA LYS A 120 30.96 -20.32 3.05
C LYS A 120 32.17 -21.13 3.51
N THR A 121 32.65 -20.89 4.73
CA THR A 121 33.82 -21.59 5.30
C THR A 121 33.47 -22.88 6.04
N LEU A 122 32.17 -23.16 6.27
CA LEU A 122 31.72 -24.32 7.03
C LEU A 122 31.61 -25.58 6.13
N ASN A 123 31.90 -26.73 6.73
CA ASN A 123 32.14 -28.01 6.03
C ASN A 123 30.91 -28.52 5.25
N GLN A 124 31.15 -29.25 4.15
CA GLN A 124 30.11 -29.75 3.25
C GLN A 124 29.31 -30.94 3.81
N GLU A 125 29.72 -31.57 4.91
CA GLU A 125 29.04 -32.74 5.48
C GLU A 125 27.64 -32.40 6.04
N LEU A 126 27.40 -31.14 6.41
CA LEU A 126 26.13 -30.61 6.93
C LEU A 126 25.25 -30.02 5.81
N LEU A 127 25.07 -30.72 4.69
CA LEU A 127 24.39 -30.19 3.49
C LEU A 127 23.00 -29.59 3.78
N ALA A 128 22.16 -30.28 4.56
CA ALA A 128 20.81 -29.83 4.87
C ALA A 128 20.81 -28.59 5.80
N ASP A 129 21.61 -28.60 6.87
CA ASP A 129 21.68 -27.49 7.82
C ASP A 129 22.35 -26.25 7.23
N ASN A 130 23.38 -26.43 6.41
CA ASN A 130 23.99 -25.34 5.64
C ASN A 130 22.98 -24.73 4.66
N LYS A 131 22.23 -25.57 3.94
CA LYS A 131 21.18 -25.11 3.04
C LYS A 131 20.10 -24.32 3.78
N GLN A 132 19.75 -24.76 4.99
CA GLN A 132 18.84 -24.04 5.86
C GLN A 132 19.36 -22.64 6.24
N ARG A 133 20.64 -22.51 6.62
CA ARG A 133 21.23 -21.18 6.92
C ARG A 133 21.38 -20.32 5.68
N LYS A 134 21.64 -20.90 4.50
CA LYS A 134 21.62 -20.15 3.23
C LYS A 134 20.24 -19.55 2.97
N ALA A 135 19.18 -20.32 3.21
CA ALA A 135 17.82 -19.82 3.08
C ALA A 135 17.47 -18.73 4.10
N ASP A 136 17.99 -18.83 5.33
CA ASP A 136 17.77 -17.84 6.39
C ASP A 136 18.58 -16.56 6.15
N VAL A 137 19.80 -16.66 5.61
CA VAL A 137 20.56 -15.52 5.09
C VAL A 137 19.78 -14.82 3.98
N ALA A 138 19.32 -15.56 2.97
CA ALA A 138 18.53 -14.99 1.87
C ALA A 138 17.27 -14.29 2.39
N TYR A 139 16.58 -14.89 3.37
CA TYR A 139 15.43 -14.26 4.03
C TYR A 139 15.80 -12.91 4.69
N ILE A 140 16.90 -12.86 5.44
CA ILE A 140 17.34 -11.63 6.12
C ILE A 140 17.86 -10.59 5.12
N LYS A 141 18.45 -11.00 4.00
CA LYS A 141 18.80 -10.09 2.89
C LYS A 141 17.55 -9.50 2.25
N GLY A 142 16.53 -10.32 2.01
CA GLY A 142 15.23 -9.85 1.54
C GLY A 142 14.69 -8.75 2.46
N LEU A 143 14.72 -8.98 3.78
CA LEU A 143 14.37 -7.94 4.76
C LEU A 143 15.27 -6.71 4.66
N PHE A 144 16.60 -6.87 4.54
CA PHE A 144 17.52 -5.73 4.42
C PHE A 144 17.20 -4.85 3.20
N TYR A 145 17.00 -5.44 2.02
CA TYR A 145 16.66 -4.70 0.80
C TYR A 145 15.27 -4.10 0.86
N ASP A 146 14.32 -4.79 1.50
CA ASP A 146 13.03 -4.22 1.82
C ASP A 146 13.22 -2.99 2.72
N TYR A 147 13.98 -3.07 3.81
CA TYR A 147 14.31 -1.89 4.62
C TYR A 147 15.02 -0.80 3.82
N LYS A 148 15.80 -1.10 2.77
CA LYS A 148 16.38 -0.09 1.84
C LYS A 148 15.41 0.39 0.76
N SER A 149 14.18 -0.11 0.75
CA SER A 149 13.16 0.16 -0.27
C SER A 149 13.57 -0.23 -1.69
N ASP A 150 14.47 -1.21 -1.82
CA ASP A 150 14.78 -1.87 -3.09
C ASP A 150 13.86 -3.08 -3.24
N THR A 151 12.65 -2.82 -3.73
CA THR A 151 11.58 -3.82 -3.91
C THR A 151 12.04 -5.00 -4.77
N ASN A 152 12.89 -4.76 -5.77
CA ASN A 152 13.33 -5.79 -6.70
C ASN A 152 14.34 -6.74 -6.04
N GLN A 153 15.37 -6.22 -5.38
CA GLN A 153 16.32 -7.05 -4.64
C GLN A 153 15.66 -7.75 -3.43
N ALA A 154 14.70 -7.10 -2.78
CA ALA A 154 13.93 -7.71 -1.70
C ALA A 154 13.17 -8.95 -2.18
N LEU A 155 12.44 -8.83 -3.29
CA LEU A 155 11.71 -9.95 -3.89
C LEU A 155 12.65 -11.05 -4.36
N GLU A 156 13.73 -10.72 -5.06
CA GLU A 156 14.72 -11.70 -5.54
C GLU A 156 15.24 -12.56 -4.39
N HIS A 157 15.63 -11.95 -3.27
CA HIS A 157 16.14 -12.68 -2.12
C HIS A 157 15.07 -13.45 -1.35
N HIS A 158 13.83 -12.95 -1.28
CA HIS A 158 12.72 -13.70 -0.69
C HIS A 158 12.30 -14.90 -1.55
N GLU A 159 12.35 -14.79 -2.87
CA GLU A 159 12.14 -15.90 -3.81
C GLU A 159 13.27 -16.93 -3.72
N GLN A 160 14.54 -16.50 -3.65
CA GLN A 160 15.67 -17.40 -3.38
C GLN A 160 15.49 -18.15 -2.04
N SER A 161 15.05 -17.44 -1.00
CA SER A 161 14.74 -18.05 0.29
C SER A 161 13.60 -19.07 0.19
N LEU A 162 12.53 -18.72 -0.53
CA LEU A 162 11.38 -19.59 -0.78
C LEU A 162 11.79 -20.88 -1.47
N THR A 163 12.50 -20.79 -2.61
CA THR A 163 12.98 -21.94 -3.38
C THR A 163 13.81 -22.88 -2.51
N LEU A 164 14.78 -22.34 -1.76
CA LEU A 164 15.60 -23.16 -0.86
C LEU A 164 14.78 -23.83 0.24
N ARG A 165 13.76 -23.13 0.79
CA ARG A 165 12.88 -23.66 1.84
C ARG A 165 11.89 -24.71 1.31
N GLU A 166 11.42 -24.57 0.08
CA GLU A 166 10.60 -25.57 -0.61
C GLU A 166 11.40 -26.85 -0.85
N GLU A 167 12.65 -26.73 -1.31
CA GLU A 167 13.54 -27.89 -1.48
C GLU A 167 13.90 -28.57 -0.15
N ILE A 168 13.87 -27.85 0.97
CA ILE A 168 14.06 -28.41 2.33
C ILE A 168 12.76 -29.05 2.86
N GLY A 169 11.60 -28.55 2.45
CA GLY A 169 10.28 -29.04 2.85
C GLY A 169 9.80 -28.59 4.24
N PHE A 170 10.44 -27.57 4.85
CA PHE A 170 10.01 -27.08 6.17
C PHE A 170 8.90 -26.02 6.07
N LYS A 171 7.64 -26.51 6.11
CA LYS A 171 6.41 -25.71 5.90
C LYS A 171 6.37 -24.34 6.61
N PRO A 172 6.69 -24.20 7.92
CA PRO A 172 6.65 -22.89 8.56
C PRO A 172 7.58 -21.86 7.93
N LYS A 173 8.78 -22.27 7.48
CA LYS A 173 9.72 -21.34 6.84
C LYS A 173 9.28 -20.98 5.42
N ILE A 174 8.66 -21.91 4.69
CA ILE A 174 8.01 -21.61 3.40
C ILE A 174 6.96 -20.51 3.60
N GLY A 175 6.07 -20.68 4.58
CA GLY A 175 5.08 -19.66 4.96
C GLY A 175 5.71 -18.29 5.22
N GLN A 176 6.80 -18.23 6.00
CA GLN A 176 7.50 -16.97 6.27
C GLN A 176 7.97 -16.25 4.99
N SER A 177 8.51 -16.97 4.03
CA SER A 177 8.96 -16.37 2.76
C SER A 177 7.77 -15.90 1.92
N LEU A 178 6.72 -16.72 1.80
CA LEU A 178 5.49 -16.35 1.09
C LEU A 178 4.84 -15.10 1.67
N LEU A 179 4.83 -14.97 3.00
CA LEU A 179 4.22 -13.82 3.66
C LEU A 179 4.98 -12.51 3.39
N GLN A 180 6.32 -12.56 3.31
CA GLN A 180 7.10 -11.38 2.93
C GLN A 180 6.89 -11.01 1.47
N ILE A 181 6.86 -12.01 0.58
CA ILE A 181 6.52 -11.78 -0.84
C ILE A 181 5.14 -11.15 -0.96
N ALA A 182 4.13 -11.68 -0.25
CA ALA A 182 2.78 -11.13 -0.23
C ALA A 182 2.77 -9.65 0.16
N ARG A 183 3.43 -9.31 1.28
CA ARG A 183 3.52 -7.92 1.75
C ARG A 183 4.19 -7.02 0.71
N ILE A 184 5.31 -7.44 0.13
CA ILE A 184 6.07 -6.60 -0.80
C ILE A 184 5.31 -6.39 -2.11
N ILE A 185 4.76 -7.43 -2.73
CA ILE A 185 4.02 -7.25 -3.99
C ILE A 185 2.70 -6.50 -3.77
N GLY A 186 2.05 -6.66 -2.61
CA GLY A 186 0.82 -5.96 -2.31
C GLY A 186 1.04 -4.48 -2.02
N VAL A 187 1.96 -4.16 -1.10
CA VAL A 187 2.20 -2.78 -0.64
C VAL A 187 3.03 -1.99 -1.65
N SER A 188 4.04 -2.61 -2.25
CA SER A 188 5.00 -1.90 -3.12
C SER A 188 4.75 -2.11 -4.61
N LYS A 189 3.91 -3.06 -5.04
CA LYS A 189 3.54 -3.23 -6.46
C LYS A 189 2.04 -3.15 -6.72
N GLY A 190 1.22 -2.89 -5.70
CA GLY A 190 -0.23 -2.86 -5.84
C GLY A 190 -0.86 -4.17 -6.34
N GLU A 191 -0.12 -5.30 -6.41
CA GLU A 191 -0.62 -6.59 -6.87
C GLU A 191 -1.45 -7.27 -5.76
N LEU A 192 -2.51 -6.61 -5.30
CA LEU A 192 -3.23 -6.91 -4.05
C LEU A 192 -3.89 -8.29 -4.08
N ASP A 193 -4.45 -8.72 -5.22
CA ASP A 193 -5.05 -10.05 -5.35
C ASP A 193 -4.01 -11.18 -5.32
N ARG A 194 -2.87 -10.96 -5.98
CA ARG A 194 -1.76 -11.91 -5.96
C ARG A 194 -1.14 -11.98 -4.55
N ALA A 195 -1.03 -10.83 -3.87
CA ALA A 195 -0.58 -10.74 -2.49
C ALA A 195 -1.48 -11.54 -1.55
N LEU A 196 -2.80 -11.39 -1.67
CA LEU A 196 -3.77 -12.14 -0.87
C LEU A 196 -3.62 -13.66 -1.08
N LYS A 197 -3.47 -14.14 -2.32
CA LYS A 197 -3.21 -15.56 -2.59
C LYS A 197 -1.95 -16.09 -1.90
N TYR A 198 -0.86 -15.31 -1.88
CA TYR A 198 0.35 -15.71 -1.15
C TYR A 198 0.15 -15.68 0.38
N ALA A 199 -0.56 -14.68 0.90
CA ALA A 199 -0.89 -14.59 2.32
C ALA A 199 -1.77 -15.76 2.78
N GLU A 200 -2.76 -16.17 1.98
CA GLU A 200 -3.63 -17.33 2.23
C GLU A 200 -2.84 -18.65 2.22
N ARG A 201 -1.95 -18.85 1.24
CA ARG A 201 -1.05 -20.01 1.21
C ARG A 201 -0.15 -20.05 2.44
N SER A 202 0.40 -18.89 2.84
CA SER A 202 1.20 -18.79 4.05
C SER A 202 0.39 -19.13 5.31
N LEU A 203 -0.84 -18.60 5.41
CA LEU A 203 -1.74 -18.87 6.53
C LEU A 203 -2.02 -20.36 6.66
N THR A 204 -2.31 -21.04 5.54
CA THR A 204 -2.53 -22.49 5.48
C THR A 204 -1.34 -23.27 6.07
N PHE A 205 -0.11 -22.93 5.68
CA PHE A 205 1.08 -23.60 6.23
C PHE A 205 1.23 -23.40 7.75
N PHE A 206 0.86 -22.22 8.25
CA PHE A 206 0.91 -21.94 9.68
C PHE A 206 -0.21 -22.63 10.47
N GLU A 207 -1.41 -22.75 9.90
CA GLU A 207 -2.52 -23.51 10.47
C GLU A 207 -2.19 -25.00 10.56
N GLU A 208 -1.72 -25.60 9.46
CA GLU A 208 -1.28 -27.01 9.43
C GLU A 208 -0.16 -27.31 10.43
N SER A 209 0.68 -26.31 10.73
CA SER A 209 1.81 -26.42 11.64
C SER A 209 1.52 -25.89 13.05
N ASN A 210 0.27 -25.48 13.32
CA ASN A 210 -0.21 -24.85 14.57
C ASN A 210 0.67 -23.67 15.06
N LYS A 211 1.22 -22.87 14.15
CA LYS A 211 2.09 -21.74 14.45
C LYS A 211 1.28 -20.47 14.72
N LYS A 212 0.61 -20.42 15.88
CA LYS A 212 -0.32 -19.34 16.28
C LYS A 212 0.21 -17.92 16.10
N TRP A 213 1.46 -17.65 16.47
CA TRP A 213 2.06 -16.33 16.28
C TRP A 213 2.10 -15.92 14.80
N TRP A 214 2.43 -16.86 13.92
CA TRP A 214 2.48 -16.62 12.49
C TRP A 214 1.09 -16.58 11.85
N ILE A 215 0.11 -17.32 12.38
CA ILE A 215 -1.30 -17.17 12.01
C ILE A 215 -1.76 -15.73 12.27
N ALA A 216 -1.51 -15.19 13.48
CA ALA A 216 -1.81 -13.81 13.81
C ALA A 216 -1.10 -12.84 12.85
N HIS A 217 0.18 -13.06 12.57
CA HIS A 217 0.93 -12.21 11.65
C HIS A 217 0.41 -12.27 10.20
N SER A 218 -0.03 -13.44 9.71
CA SER A 218 -0.68 -13.57 8.41
C SER A 218 -1.98 -12.77 8.34
N LEU A 219 -2.81 -12.83 9.38
CA LEU A 219 -4.04 -12.03 9.46
C LEU A 219 -3.75 -10.53 9.47
N LEU A 220 -2.69 -10.09 10.14
CA LEU A 220 -2.25 -8.69 10.12
C LEU A 220 -1.84 -8.25 8.71
N VAL A 221 -1.08 -9.06 7.97
CA VAL A 221 -0.71 -8.75 6.58
C VAL A 221 -1.95 -8.71 5.69
N MET A 222 -2.89 -9.65 5.84
CA MET A 222 -4.16 -9.61 5.11
C MET A 222 -4.97 -8.35 5.43
N ALA A 223 -5.03 -7.92 6.70
CA ALA A 223 -5.67 -6.67 7.09
C ALA A 223 -5.05 -5.47 6.36
N VAL A 224 -3.72 -5.40 6.30
CA VAL A 224 -3.00 -4.36 5.56
C VAL A 224 -3.31 -4.42 4.05
N LEU A 225 -3.38 -5.61 3.45
CA LEU A 225 -3.76 -5.74 2.03
C LEU A 225 -5.18 -5.25 1.77
N TYR A 226 -6.15 -5.57 2.64
CA TYR A 226 -7.51 -5.04 2.53
C TYR A 226 -7.58 -3.54 2.78
N PHE A 227 -6.75 -3.00 3.68
CA PHE A 227 -6.59 -1.55 3.86
C PHE A 227 -6.17 -0.87 2.55
N TYR A 228 -5.15 -1.38 1.86
CA TYR A 228 -4.71 -0.83 0.57
C TYR A 228 -5.71 -1.05 -0.57
N LYS A 229 -6.55 -2.09 -0.49
CA LYS A 229 -7.71 -2.24 -1.39
C LYS A 229 -8.84 -1.24 -1.10
N GLY A 230 -8.77 -0.54 0.03
CA GLY A 230 -9.82 0.34 0.57
C GLY A 230 -10.99 -0.40 1.23
N GLU A 231 -10.90 -1.72 1.40
CA GLU A 231 -11.93 -2.54 2.06
C GLU A 231 -11.78 -2.45 3.59
N VAL A 232 -12.03 -1.26 4.13
CA VAL A 232 -11.77 -0.90 5.55
C VAL A 232 -12.48 -1.81 6.53
N ASP A 233 -13.73 -2.20 6.25
CA ASP A 233 -14.49 -3.09 7.14
C ASP A 233 -13.87 -4.50 7.20
N ARG A 234 -13.38 -5.03 6.07
CA ARG A 234 -12.66 -6.30 6.08
C ARG A 234 -11.34 -6.16 6.84
N CYS A 235 -10.62 -5.06 6.64
CA CYS A 235 -9.40 -4.75 7.39
C CYS A 235 -9.63 -4.84 8.91
N VAL A 236 -10.68 -4.18 9.43
CA VAL A 236 -11.05 -4.23 10.86
C VAL A 236 -11.30 -5.67 11.33
N VAL A 237 -12.07 -6.46 10.58
CA VAL A 237 -12.36 -7.87 10.95
C VAL A 237 -11.07 -8.70 11.05
N PHE A 238 -10.13 -8.52 10.13
CA PHE A 238 -8.85 -9.24 10.19
C PHE A 238 -7.98 -8.76 11.35
N HIS A 239 -7.98 -7.47 11.67
CA HIS A 239 -7.32 -6.94 12.87
C HIS A 239 -7.91 -7.51 14.16
N GLU A 240 -9.24 -7.57 14.30
CA GLU A 240 -9.90 -8.14 15.48
C GLU A 240 -9.53 -9.62 15.66
N ARG A 241 -9.54 -10.41 14.59
CA ARG A 241 -9.09 -11.82 14.64
C ARG A 241 -7.63 -11.94 15.06
N CYS A 242 -6.76 -11.07 14.56
CA CYS A 242 -5.35 -11.01 14.95
C CYS A 242 -5.20 -10.69 16.46
N LEU A 243 -5.95 -9.70 16.95
CA LEU A 243 -5.92 -9.26 18.34
C LEU A 243 -6.36 -10.37 19.31
N VAL A 244 -7.39 -11.15 18.96
CA VAL A 244 -7.82 -12.31 19.74
C VAL A 244 -6.69 -13.32 19.90
N ILE A 245 -5.99 -13.66 18.81
CA ILE A 245 -4.88 -14.62 18.87
C ILE A 245 -3.73 -14.07 19.71
N TYR A 246 -3.35 -12.79 19.56
CA TYR A 246 -2.28 -12.23 20.39
C TYR A 246 -2.67 -12.14 21.87
N LYS A 247 -3.95 -11.92 22.19
CA LYS A 247 -4.46 -11.98 23.56
C LYS A 247 -4.33 -13.39 24.13
N ASP A 248 -4.70 -14.42 23.37
CA ASP A 248 -4.54 -15.83 23.78
C ASP A 248 -3.07 -16.22 23.99
N LEU A 249 -2.16 -15.57 23.27
CA LEU A 249 -0.70 -15.75 23.41
C LEU A 249 -0.08 -14.88 24.51
N ASN A 250 -0.87 -14.06 25.21
CA ASN A 250 -0.37 -13.03 26.13
C ASN A 250 0.69 -12.10 25.50
N ASN A 251 0.61 -11.89 24.18
CA ASN A 251 1.59 -11.11 23.42
C ASN A 251 1.21 -9.63 23.40
N LYS A 252 1.51 -8.93 24.50
CA LYS A 252 1.23 -7.50 24.67
C LYS A 252 1.85 -6.62 23.58
N TYR A 253 3.06 -6.97 23.13
CA TYR A 253 3.74 -6.27 22.04
C TYR A 253 2.97 -6.38 20.72
N GLY A 254 2.53 -7.60 20.36
CA GLY A 254 1.71 -7.86 19.19
C GLY A 254 0.34 -7.19 19.27
N MET A 255 -0.29 -7.22 20.45
CA MET A 255 -1.56 -6.53 20.71
C MET A 255 -1.43 -5.02 20.48
N ALA A 256 -0.40 -4.39 21.04
CA ALA A 256 -0.14 -2.96 20.85
C ALA A 256 0.05 -2.58 19.38
N GLY A 257 0.78 -3.41 18.63
CA GLY A 257 0.96 -3.22 17.18
C GLY A 257 -0.34 -3.31 16.39
N VAL A 258 -1.21 -4.28 16.72
CA VAL A 258 -2.53 -4.41 16.08
C VAL A 258 -3.42 -3.24 16.42
N LEU A 259 -3.46 -2.83 17.69
CA LEU A 259 -4.24 -1.68 18.14
C LEU A 259 -3.78 -0.37 17.47
N ASN A 260 -2.47 -0.21 17.27
CA ASN A 260 -1.94 0.92 16.50
C ASN A 260 -2.44 0.91 15.05
N SER A 261 -2.37 -0.24 14.37
CA SER A 261 -2.92 -0.38 13.01
C SER A 261 -4.44 -0.19 12.94
N MET A 262 -5.19 -0.63 13.96
CA MET A 262 -6.62 -0.37 14.06
C MET A 262 -6.91 1.12 14.26
N GLY A 263 -6.07 1.82 15.02
CA GLY A 263 -6.11 3.28 15.15
C GLY A 263 -6.07 3.99 13.80
N GLU A 264 -5.07 3.67 12.98
CA GLU A 264 -4.96 4.19 11.62
C GLU A 264 -6.13 3.75 10.72
N THR A 265 -6.60 2.51 10.87
CA THR A 265 -7.75 2.01 10.11
C THR A 265 -9.03 2.77 10.43
N TYR A 266 -9.28 3.06 11.72
CA TYR A 266 -10.44 3.85 12.15
C TYR A 266 -10.29 5.33 11.81
N ARG A 267 -9.07 5.88 11.87
CA ARG A 267 -8.78 7.23 11.37
C ARG A 267 -9.09 7.34 9.88
N MET A 268 -8.61 6.37 9.09
CA MET A 268 -8.99 6.23 7.69
C MET A 268 -10.47 5.88 7.53
N LYS A 269 -11.24 5.54 8.56
CA LYS A 269 -12.71 5.45 8.46
C LYS A 269 -13.40 6.79 8.76
N GLY A 270 -12.66 7.78 9.26
CA GLY A 270 -13.20 8.99 9.87
C GLY A 270 -13.78 8.77 11.27
N ASP A 271 -13.67 7.55 11.82
CA ASP A 271 -14.11 7.25 13.19
C ASP A 271 -13.00 7.55 14.19
N LEU A 272 -12.80 8.85 14.41
CA LEU A 272 -11.69 9.35 15.23
C LEU A 272 -11.81 8.95 16.72
N ASP A 273 -13.02 8.66 17.21
CA ASP A 273 -13.22 8.19 18.59
C ASP A 273 -12.72 6.77 18.79
N ARG A 274 -13.11 5.83 17.91
CA ARG A 274 -12.57 4.46 17.97
C ARG A 274 -11.07 4.41 17.66
N ALA A 275 -10.59 5.31 16.79
CA ALA A 275 -9.17 5.44 16.51
C ALA A 275 -8.38 5.79 17.79
N LEU A 276 -8.83 6.81 18.53
CA LEU A 276 -8.23 7.20 19.80
C LEU A 276 -8.27 6.07 20.84
N GLU A 277 -9.43 5.41 21.00
CA GLU A 277 -9.57 4.30 21.96
C GLU A 277 -8.54 3.19 21.69
N CYS A 278 -8.38 2.80 20.42
CA CYS A 278 -7.41 1.78 20.04
C CYS A 278 -5.97 2.24 20.35
N LEU A 279 -5.63 3.48 20.01
CA LEU A 279 -4.28 4.00 20.24
C LEU A 279 -3.94 4.19 21.71
N GLU A 280 -4.90 4.61 22.54
CA GLU A 280 -4.71 4.73 23.99
C GLU A 280 -4.47 3.36 24.65
N GLN A 281 -5.21 2.33 24.22
CA GLN A 281 -4.96 0.96 24.66
C GLN A 281 -3.58 0.46 24.20
N GLY A 282 -3.20 0.73 22.95
CA GLY A 282 -1.88 0.41 22.43
C GLY A 282 -0.75 1.13 23.18
N LEU A 283 -0.95 2.40 23.54
CA LEU A 283 0.02 3.22 24.27
C LEU A 283 0.28 2.62 25.65
N ALA A 284 -0.78 2.25 26.37
CA ALA A 284 -0.65 1.61 27.68
C ALA A 284 0.15 0.29 27.61
N LEU A 285 -0.08 -0.52 26.56
CA LEU A 285 0.65 -1.77 26.36
C LEU A 285 2.13 -1.55 26.00
N TYR A 286 2.44 -0.57 25.13
CA TYR A 286 3.83 -0.25 24.81
C TYR A 286 4.58 0.33 26.02
N GLN A 287 3.91 1.11 26.88
CA GLN A 287 4.47 1.59 28.14
C GLN A 287 4.77 0.41 29.08
N GLU A 288 3.85 -0.55 29.19
CA GLU A 288 4.04 -1.74 30.03
C GLU A 288 5.23 -2.60 29.55
N VAL A 289 5.38 -2.77 28.24
CA VAL A 289 6.48 -3.55 27.65
C VAL A 289 7.81 -2.77 27.65
N GLY A 290 7.77 -1.45 27.80
CA GLY A 290 8.95 -0.59 27.82
C GLY A 290 9.58 -0.37 26.43
N ASN A 291 8.79 -0.44 25.35
CA ASN A 291 9.29 -0.22 24.00
C ASN A 291 9.23 1.27 23.63
N LEU A 292 10.32 1.99 23.91
CA LEU A 292 10.42 3.44 23.68
C LEU A 292 10.30 3.87 22.21
N HIS A 293 10.68 3.00 21.27
CA HIS A 293 10.65 3.32 19.84
C HIS A 293 9.21 3.32 19.32
N ASP A 294 8.47 2.25 19.61
CA ASP A 294 7.06 2.14 19.22
C ASP A 294 6.17 3.12 20.02
N LEU A 295 6.60 3.56 21.21
CA LEU A 295 5.96 4.66 21.93
C LEU A 295 6.01 5.99 21.18
N ALA A 296 7.12 6.33 20.55
CA ALA A 296 7.19 7.55 19.76
C ALA A 296 6.24 7.50 18.54
N ARG A 297 6.11 6.32 17.91
CA ARG A 297 5.19 6.10 16.78
C ARG A 297 3.73 6.23 17.21
N ILE A 298 3.34 5.71 18.37
CA ILE A 298 1.95 5.83 18.80
C ILE A 298 1.59 7.26 19.25
N HIS A 299 2.55 8.01 19.81
CA HIS A 299 2.36 9.43 20.08
C HIS A 299 2.14 10.24 18.79
N ASP A 300 2.88 9.95 17.73
CA ASP A 300 2.67 10.54 16.39
C ASP A 300 1.23 10.32 15.89
N CYS A 301 0.75 9.07 15.88
CA CYS A 301 -0.62 8.75 15.48
C CYS A 301 -1.66 9.49 16.35
N LEU A 302 -1.46 9.53 17.67
CA LEU A 302 -2.34 10.25 18.59
C LEU A 302 -2.37 11.75 18.32
N ILE A 303 -1.21 12.38 18.09
CA ILE A 303 -1.12 13.82 17.77
C ILE A 303 -1.91 14.12 16.48
N GLN A 304 -1.70 13.32 15.43
CA GLN A 304 -2.41 13.49 14.16
C GLN A 304 -3.93 13.39 14.33
N ILE A 305 -4.44 12.36 15.02
CA ILE A 305 -5.89 12.20 15.23
C ILE A 305 -6.47 13.30 16.11
N LEU A 306 -5.74 13.75 17.13
CA LEU A 306 -6.19 14.83 17.99
C LEU A 306 -6.24 16.16 17.24
N ILE A 307 -5.29 16.42 16.34
CA ILE A 307 -5.35 17.55 15.40
C ILE A 307 -6.58 17.43 14.49
N ASP A 308 -6.82 16.25 13.91
CA ASP A 308 -7.97 16.00 13.03
C ASP A 308 -9.32 16.20 13.77
N LYS A 309 -9.36 15.92 15.09
CA LYS A 309 -10.51 16.21 15.97
C LYS A 309 -10.60 17.66 16.45
N GLY A 310 -9.55 18.46 16.28
CA GLY A 310 -9.44 19.81 16.84
C GLY A 310 -9.09 19.87 18.34
N ASP A 311 -8.72 18.75 18.97
CA ASP A 311 -8.29 18.69 20.38
C ASP A 311 -6.80 19.03 20.52
N LEU A 312 -6.49 20.32 20.32
CA LEU A 312 -5.12 20.81 20.30
C LEU A 312 -4.42 20.74 21.67
N GLU A 313 -5.17 20.73 22.76
CA GLU A 313 -4.58 20.68 24.11
C GLU A 313 -4.01 19.28 24.39
N ARG A 314 -4.77 18.22 24.10
CA ARG A 314 -4.24 16.85 24.21
C ARG A 314 -3.16 16.57 23.18
N ALA A 315 -3.27 17.12 21.97
CA ALA A 315 -2.22 16.99 20.95
C ALA A 315 -0.88 17.56 21.44
N LYS A 316 -0.89 18.75 22.06
CA LYS A 316 0.32 19.35 22.66
C LYS A 316 0.88 18.52 23.81
N GLN A 317 0.02 17.87 24.60
CA GLN A 317 0.48 16.99 25.67
C GLN A 317 1.25 15.78 25.13
N HIS A 318 0.69 15.07 24.14
CA HIS A 318 1.41 13.96 23.50
C HIS A 318 2.67 14.42 22.75
N PHE A 319 2.66 15.63 22.18
CA PHE A 319 3.87 16.22 21.59
C PHE A 319 4.96 16.48 22.63
N TYR A 320 4.61 16.90 23.84
CA TYR A 320 5.57 17.04 24.94
C TYR A 320 6.18 15.69 25.32
N ASP A 321 5.37 14.63 25.43
CA ASP A 321 5.86 13.27 25.71
C ASP A 321 6.82 12.78 24.60
N LEU A 322 6.46 13.03 23.34
CA LEU A 322 7.31 12.74 22.17
C LEU A 322 8.63 13.51 22.21
N GLU A 323 8.61 14.78 22.62
CA GLU A 323 9.83 15.59 22.80
C GLU A 323 10.75 15.00 23.88
N GLN A 324 10.20 14.51 25.00
CA GLN A 324 10.98 13.83 26.03
C GLN A 324 11.62 12.53 25.49
N LEU A 325 10.86 11.73 24.74
CA LEU A 325 11.37 10.52 24.08
C LEU A 325 12.49 10.84 23.09
N ASN A 326 12.33 11.88 22.27
CA ASN A 326 13.36 12.32 21.34
C ASN A 326 14.65 12.73 22.07
N ASN A 327 14.53 13.51 23.14
CA ASN A 327 15.66 13.93 23.96
C ASN A 327 16.36 12.76 24.68
N GLN A 328 15.61 11.72 25.04
CA GLN A 328 16.14 10.51 25.68
C GLN A 328 16.87 9.60 24.69
N LEU A 329 16.26 9.33 23.53
CA LEU A 329 16.77 8.35 22.57
C LEU A 329 17.84 8.93 21.65
N LYS A 330 17.72 10.19 21.23
CA LYS A 330 18.66 10.90 20.35
C LYS A 330 19.02 10.11 19.08
N VAL A 331 18.02 9.48 18.48
CA VAL A 331 18.14 8.72 17.22
C VAL A 331 17.42 9.45 16.09
N LYS A 332 17.94 9.31 14.87
CA LYS A 332 17.52 10.11 13.70
C LYS A 332 16.04 9.93 13.34
N ASP A 333 15.53 8.71 13.41
CA ASP A 333 14.14 8.38 13.10
C ASP A 333 13.14 9.00 14.08
N ILE A 334 13.39 8.93 15.38
CA ILE A 334 12.54 9.58 16.38
C ILE A 334 12.60 11.11 16.26
N ASN A 335 13.77 11.67 15.89
CA ASN A 335 13.87 13.10 15.64
C ASN A 335 13.03 13.55 14.45
N LEU A 336 12.92 12.73 13.39
CA LEU A 336 12.07 13.03 12.24
C LEU A 336 10.59 13.00 12.61
N ILE A 337 10.17 12.02 13.41
CA ILE A 337 8.80 11.98 13.97
C ILE A 337 8.51 13.25 14.78
N TYR A 338 9.45 13.69 15.63
CA TYR A 338 9.34 14.93 16.40
C TYR A 338 9.21 16.17 15.51
N LEU A 339 10.12 16.34 14.53
CA LEU A 339 10.09 17.49 13.62
C LEU A 339 8.80 17.55 12.82
N PHE A 340 8.33 16.41 12.32
CA PHE A 340 7.08 16.32 11.58
C PHE A 340 5.89 16.77 12.42
N ASN A 341 5.74 16.24 13.64
CA ASN A 341 4.64 16.62 14.54
C ASN A 341 4.72 18.08 15.00
N LYS A 342 5.94 18.63 15.12
CA LYS A 342 6.14 20.06 15.39
C LYS A 342 5.61 20.92 14.25
N ALA A 343 5.89 20.55 13.00
CA ALA A 343 5.36 21.24 11.82
C ALA A 343 3.84 21.14 11.75
N LEU A 344 3.26 19.96 12.00
CA LEU A 344 1.81 19.77 12.04
C LEU A 344 1.13 20.70 13.06
N LEU A 345 1.63 20.76 14.29
CA LEU A 345 1.09 21.66 15.32
C LEU A 345 1.20 23.14 14.93
N LEU A 346 2.30 23.55 14.30
CA LEU A 346 2.46 24.92 13.80
C LEU A 346 1.45 25.23 12.69
N LYS A 347 1.18 24.28 11.79
CA LYS A 347 0.20 24.41 10.71
C LYS A 347 -1.22 24.63 11.22
N THR A 348 -1.57 24.11 12.40
CA THR A 348 -2.91 24.36 12.99
C THR A 348 -3.19 25.83 13.34
N SER A 349 -2.18 26.69 13.31
CA SER A 349 -2.33 28.12 13.58
C SER A 349 -2.48 28.93 12.28
N HIS A 350 -3.55 29.72 12.16
CA HIS A 350 -3.78 30.68 11.06
C HIS A 350 -2.80 31.87 10.96
N ARG A 351 -1.71 31.88 11.74
CA ARG A 351 -0.71 32.95 11.69
C ARG A 351 0.34 32.62 10.63
N VAL A 352 0.54 33.54 9.68
CA VAL A 352 1.55 33.43 8.61
C VAL A 352 2.94 33.04 9.14
N ARG A 353 3.39 33.64 10.26
CA ARG A 353 4.68 33.30 10.88
C ARG A 353 4.79 31.83 11.32
N ASN A 354 3.68 31.20 11.71
CA ASN A 354 3.68 29.80 12.11
C ASN A 354 3.65 28.89 10.90
N LEU A 355 2.92 29.26 9.84
CA LEU A 355 2.92 28.55 8.55
C LEU A 355 4.33 28.53 7.94
N ALA A 356 4.98 29.69 7.85
CA ALA A 356 6.36 29.80 7.34
C ALA A 356 7.37 28.94 8.14
N LYS A 357 7.18 28.83 9.46
CA LYS A 357 8.01 27.93 10.29
C LYS A 357 7.69 26.46 10.07
N ALA A 358 6.43 26.12 9.83
CA ALA A 358 6.04 24.75 9.52
C ALA A 358 6.69 24.33 8.20
N GLU A 359 6.61 25.19 7.18
CA GLU A 359 7.27 25.03 5.90
C GLU A 359 8.80 24.86 6.03
N GLU A 360 9.48 25.74 6.78
CA GLU A 360 10.92 25.62 7.05
C GLU A 360 11.30 24.24 7.64
N ILE A 361 10.52 23.75 8.60
CA ILE A 361 10.76 22.44 9.22
C ILE A 361 10.48 21.29 8.23
N LEU A 362 9.43 21.40 7.41
CA LEU A 362 9.10 20.38 6.41
C LEU A 362 10.18 20.30 5.33
N MET A 363 10.72 21.45 4.89
CA MET A 363 11.87 21.50 3.99
C MET A 363 13.12 20.88 4.62
N GLN A 364 13.40 21.17 5.90
CA GLN A 364 14.49 20.53 6.63
C GLN A 364 14.33 18.99 6.65
N ILE A 365 13.11 18.49 6.85
CA ILE A 365 12.82 17.05 6.83
C ILE A 365 13.16 16.46 5.46
N LEU A 366 12.82 17.12 4.35
CA LEU A 366 13.16 16.66 3.00
C LEU A 366 14.68 16.61 2.78
N ASP A 367 15.40 17.64 3.21
CA ASP A 367 16.87 17.70 3.12
C ASP A 367 17.54 16.56 3.91
N ASP A 368 17.07 16.32 5.13
CA ASP A 368 17.58 15.24 6.00
C ASP A 368 17.28 13.83 5.45
N MET A 369 16.26 13.70 4.60
CA MET A 369 15.81 12.44 3.99
C MET A 369 16.44 12.13 2.62
N ASN A 370 17.07 13.10 1.96
CA ASN A 370 17.90 12.88 0.76
C ASN A 370 19.16 12.00 1.01
N LEU A 371 19.32 11.44 2.22
CA LEU A 371 20.47 10.66 2.70
C LEU A 371 20.23 9.13 2.77
N ASP A 372 19.53 8.52 1.81
CA ASP A 372 19.35 7.05 1.69
C ASP A 372 18.71 6.37 2.93
N LEU A 373 17.54 6.89 3.34
CA LEU A 373 16.76 6.35 4.44
C LEU A 373 15.68 5.35 3.96
N GLY A 374 15.55 4.28 4.73
CA GLY A 374 14.76 3.09 4.40
C GLY A 374 13.23 3.20 4.39
N LEU A 375 12.56 2.04 4.27
CA LEU A 375 11.10 1.84 4.13
C LEU A 375 10.27 2.49 5.26
N VAL A 376 10.85 2.61 6.46
CA VAL A 376 10.20 3.26 7.62
C VAL A 376 10.09 4.79 7.42
N MET A 377 10.93 5.38 6.57
CA MET A 377 11.11 6.82 6.45
C MET A 377 10.46 7.43 5.20
N LYS A 378 10.29 6.65 4.11
CA LYS A 378 9.58 7.10 2.89
C LYS A 378 8.16 7.66 3.14
N PRO A 379 7.35 7.09 4.06
CA PRO A 379 6.05 7.69 4.39
C PRO A 379 6.17 9.14 4.90
N PHE A 380 7.24 9.49 5.62
CA PHE A 380 7.46 10.87 6.08
C PHE A 380 7.85 11.81 4.94
N THR A 381 8.53 11.34 3.89
CA THR A 381 8.80 12.15 2.69
C THR A 381 7.50 12.54 2.00
N ILE A 382 6.65 11.54 1.75
CA ILE A 382 5.34 11.74 1.13
C ILE A 382 4.49 12.67 2.00
N LEU A 383 4.38 12.40 3.30
CA LEU A 383 3.63 13.25 4.21
C LEU A 383 4.21 14.67 4.30
N ALA A 384 5.53 14.84 4.28
CA ALA A 384 6.14 16.17 4.29
C ALA A 384 5.81 16.96 3.02
N LEU A 385 5.94 16.34 1.84
CA LEU A 385 5.56 16.93 0.55
C LEU A 385 4.06 17.31 0.54
N LEU A 386 3.18 16.42 0.99
CA LEU A 386 1.75 16.71 1.06
C LEU A 386 1.41 17.85 2.01
N ASN A 387 2.10 17.95 3.15
CA ASN A 387 1.90 19.05 4.10
C ASN A 387 2.49 20.36 3.57
N LEU A 388 3.58 20.34 2.80
CA LEU A 388 4.09 21.51 2.08
C LEU A 388 3.07 21.99 1.05
N CYS A 389 2.53 21.09 0.22
CA CYS A 389 1.47 21.43 -0.73
C CYS A 389 0.27 22.05 -0.02
N GLU A 390 -0.16 21.51 1.13
CA GLU A 390 -1.26 22.09 1.92
C GLU A 390 -0.95 23.50 2.42
N VAL A 391 0.26 23.74 2.94
CA VAL A 391 0.70 25.07 3.40
C VAL A 391 0.72 26.06 2.23
N LEU A 392 1.30 25.67 1.10
CA LEU A 392 1.41 26.51 -0.10
C LEU A 392 0.04 26.73 -0.76
N LEU A 393 -0.89 25.78 -0.71
CA LEU A 393 -2.25 26.00 -1.20
C LEU A 393 -3.01 27.03 -0.36
N ILE A 394 -2.77 27.06 0.96
CA ILE A 394 -3.31 28.12 1.83
C ILE A 394 -2.71 29.48 1.41
N GLU A 395 -1.41 29.53 1.12
CA GLU A 395 -0.76 30.74 0.61
C GLU A 395 -1.32 31.17 -0.74
N LEU A 396 -1.39 30.26 -1.72
CA LEU A 396 -1.94 30.49 -3.04
C LEU A 396 -3.38 31.01 -2.97
N HIS A 397 -4.19 30.49 -2.03
CA HIS A 397 -5.54 30.98 -1.79
C HIS A 397 -5.57 32.43 -1.27
N MET A 398 -4.58 32.83 -0.46
CA MET A 398 -4.46 34.19 0.09
C MET A 398 -3.86 35.20 -0.89
N THR A 399 -2.87 34.80 -1.69
CA THR A 399 -2.05 35.70 -2.52
C THR A 399 -2.45 35.68 -3.99
N GLY A 400 -2.88 34.52 -4.51
CA GLY A 400 -3.07 34.28 -5.94
C GLY A 400 -1.76 34.27 -6.74
N ASP A 401 -0.61 34.12 -6.06
CA ASP A 401 0.71 34.18 -6.69
C ASP A 401 1.02 32.92 -7.51
N LEU A 402 1.40 33.12 -8.77
CA LEU A 402 1.74 32.01 -9.67
C LEU A 402 3.07 31.35 -9.29
N GLU A 403 4.00 32.06 -8.67
CA GLU A 403 5.28 31.46 -8.22
C GLU A 403 5.02 30.35 -7.18
N VAL A 404 4.04 30.56 -6.28
CA VAL A 404 3.62 29.55 -5.29
C VAL A 404 3.03 28.31 -5.97
N LEU A 405 2.33 28.48 -7.10
CA LEU A 405 1.80 27.35 -7.86
C LEU A 405 2.93 26.53 -8.49
N GLU A 406 3.95 27.18 -9.06
CA GLU A 406 5.14 26.49 -9.60
C GLU A 406 5.89 25.70 -8.51
N GLU A 407 5.95 26.21 -7.28
CA GLU A 407 6.51 25.49 -6.14
C GLU A 407 5.69 24.24 -5.77
N ILE A 408 4.36 24.35 -5.73
CA ILE A 408 3.47 23.20 -5.49
C ILE A 408 3.71 22.13 -6.57
N GLU A 409 3.76 22.53 -7.85
CA GLU A 409 4.00 21.61 -8.96
C GLU A 409 5.35 20.88 -8.85
N SER A 410 6.40 21.59 -8.41
CA SER A 410 7.70 20.99 -8.13
C SER A 410 7.62 19.89 -7.06
N PHE A 411 6.86 20.10 -5.98
CA PHE A 411 6.66 19.09 -4.95
C PHE A 411 5.77 17.92 -5.42
N VAL A 412 4.76 18.20 -6.24
CA VAL A 412 3.93 17.15 -6.85
C VAL A 412 4.74 16.31 -7.84
N ALA A 413 5.66 16.90 -8.59
CA ALA A 413 6.59 16.18 -9.45
C ALA A 413 7.53 15.26 -8.64
N GLN A 414 7.98 15.70 -7.45
CA GLN A 414 8.73 14.82 -6.53
C GLN A 414 7.89 13.67 -6.00
N LEU A 415 6.61 13.90 -5.67
CA LEU A 415 5.68 12.83 -5.28
C LEU A 415 5.52 11.80 -6.41
N LEU A 416 5.40 12.28 -7.65
CA LEU A 416 5.27 11.43 -8.84
C LEU A 416 6.53 10.55 -9.03
N ASP A 417 7.72 11.14 -8.98
CA ASP A 417 8.99 10.42 -9.07
C ASP A 417 9.14 9.36 -7.96
N ILE A 418 8.72 9.68 -6.73
CA ILE A 418 8.70 8.72 -5.62
C ILE A 418 7.71 7.58 -5.93
N ALA A 419 6.51 7.89 -6.41
CA ALA A 419 5.48 6.91 -6.72
C ALA A 419 5.94 5.94 -7.83
N GLU A 420 6.51 6.46 -8.91
CA GLU A 420 7.05 5.68 -10.03
C GLU A 420 8.21 4.79 -9.59
N LYS A 421 9.22 5.34 -8.90
CA LYS A 421 10.39 4.58 -8.42
C LYS A 421 10.00 3.52 -7.39
N SER A 422 8.97 3.77 -6.59
CA SER A 422 8.49 2.84 -5.59
C SER A 422 7.49 1.81 -6.13
N ASN A 423 7.00 1.97 -7.36
CA ASN A 423 5.85 1.23 -7.94
C ASN A 423 4.60 1.29 -7.05
N SER A 424 4.42 2.38 -6.31
CA SER A 424 3.24 2.58 -5.48
C SER A 424 2.10 3.16 -6.32
N TYR A 425 1.34 2.29 -6.98
CA TYR A 425 0.25 2.69 -7.87
C TYR A 425 -0.85 3.49 -7.17
N TRP A 426 -1.07 3.27 -5.87
CA TRP A 426 -2.02 4.11 -5.11
C TRP A 426 -1.55 5.56 -5.00
N ILE A 427 -0.28 5.79 -4.64
CA ILE A 427 0.29 7.14 -4.57
C ILE A 427 0.33 7.75 -5.96
N LEU A 428 0.68 6.95 -6.98
CA LEU A 428 0.72 7.39 -8.37
C LEU A 428 -0.64 7.91 -8.83
N CYS A 429 -1.71 7.14 -8.64
CA CYS A 429 -3.07 7.55 -9.01
C CYS A 429 -3.55 8.79 -8.25
N GLU A 430 -3.33 8.86 -6.92
CA GLU A 430 -3.70 10.07 -6.14
C GLU A 430 -2.83 11.29 -6.51
N THR A 431 -1.58 11.08 -6.94
CA THR A 431 -0.70 12.16 -7.43
C THR A 431 -1.16 12.68 -8.79
N HIS A 432 -1.51 11.80 -9.74
CA HIS A 432 -2.13 12.22 -11.00
C HIS A 432 -3.47 12.93 -10.76
N LEU A 433 -4.26 12.46 -9.80
CA LEU A 433 -5.49 13.16 -9.41
C LEU A 433 -5.19 14.56 -8.85
N LEU A 434 -4.13 14.71 -8.04
CA LEU A 434 -3.68 16.01 -7.55
C LEU A 434 -3.23 16.93 -8.70
N GLN A 435 -2.46 16.41 -9.66
CA GLN A 435 -2.08 17.13 -10.88
C GLN A 435 -3.32 17.55 -11.69
N ALA A 436 -4.31 16.67 -11.84
CA ALA A 436 -5.56 17.00 -12.54
C ALA A 436 -6.28 18.16 -11.85
N LYS A 437 -6.30 18.20 -10.52
CA LYS A 437 -6.88 19.33 -9.76
C LYS A 437 -6.09 20.63 -9.94
N LEU A 438 -4.76 20.57 -10.01
CA LEU A 438 -3.91 21.73 -10.30
C LEU A 438 -4.14 22.25 -11.72
N ALA A 439 -4.24 21.36 -12.71
CA ALA A 439 -4.59 21.71 -14.09
C ALA A 439 -5.96 22.42 -14.16
N LEU A 440 -6.96 21.97 -13.40
CA LEU A 440 -8.24 22.68 -13.28
C LEU A 440 -8.10 24.10 -12.71
N ILE A 441 -7.24 24.28 -11.69
CA ILE A 441 -6.97 25.60 -11.10
C ILE A 441 -6.33 26.55 -12.13
N GLN A 442 -5.49 26.00 -13.01
CA GLN A 442 -4.88 26.71 -14.14
C GLN A 442 -5.82 26.91 -15.33
N LEU A 443 -7.02 26.32 -15.28
CA LEU A 443 -7.99 26.30 -16.38
C LEU A 443 -7.50 25.53 -17.62
N ASP A 444 -6.62 24.56 -17.43
CA ASP A 444 -6.26 23.55 -18.42
C ASP A 444 -7.18 22.32 -18.29
N LEU A 445 -8.32 22.41 -18.95
CA LEU A 445 -9.35 21.37 -18.91
C LEU A 445 -8.99 20.15 -19.75
N GLU A 446 -8.06 20.27 -20.69
CA GLU A 446 -7.63 19.14 -21.52
C GLU A 446 -6.68 18.26 -20.72
N ASP A 447 -5.65 18.86 -20.14
CA ASP A 447 -4.67 18.16 -19.30
C ASP A 447 -5.34 17.50 -18.09
N ALA A 448 -6.27 18.20 -17.43
CA ALA A 448 -7.04 17.64 -16.33
C ALA A 448 -7.78 16.34 -16.73
N LYS A 449 -8.46 16.32 -17.89
CA LYS A 449 -9.19 15.13 -18.37
C LYS A 449 -8.24 13.97 -18.71
N GLN A 450 -7.09 14.28 -19.30
CA GLN A 450 -6.08 13.27 -19.60
C GLN A 450 -5.56 12.63 -18.31
N LEU A 451 -5.19 13.44 -17.31
CA LEU A 451 -4.71 12.96 -16.01
C LEU A 451 -5.78 12.16 -15.25
N PHE A 452 -7.06 12.56 -15.31
CA PHE A 452 -8.15 11.74 -14.75
C PHE A 452 -8.25 10.37 -15.43
N THR A 453 -8.09 10.32 -16.75
CA THR A 453 -8.17 9.10 -17.54
C THR A 453 -7.00 8.17 -17.21
N GLU A 454 -5.78 8.69 -17.20
CA GLU A 454 -4.56 7.96 -16.83
C GLU A 454 -4.65 7.40 -15.41
N ALA A 455 -5.05 8.23 -14.44
CA ALA A 455 -5.17 7.82 -13.05
C ALA A 455 -6.22 6.71 -12.85
N GLN A 456 -7.37 6.80 -13.54
CA GLN A 456 -8.41 5.76 -13.47
C GLN A 456 -7.92 4.46 -14.10
N TYR A 457 -7.28 4.54 -15.27
CA TYR A 457 -6.76 3.36 -15.97
C TYR A 457 -5.74 2.61 -15.09
N ILE A 458 -4.75 3.31 -14.52
CA ILE A 458 -3.76 2.70 -13.62
C ILE A 458 -4.45 2.06 -12.40
N ALA A 459 -5.46 2.74 -11.83
CA ALA A 459 -6.19 2.20 -10.68
C ALA A 459 -6.94 0.91 -11.03
N GLU A 460 -7.56 0.83 -12.21
CA GLU A 460 -8.28 -0.36 -12.67
C GLU A 460 -7.32 -1.51 -13.01
N GLU A 461 -6.23 -1.22 -13.72
CA GLU A 461 -5.21 -2.22 -14.09
C GLU A 461 -4.62 -2.92 -12.86
N HIS A 462 -4.41 -2.17 -11.78
CA HIS A 462 -3.84 -2.68 -10.53
C HIS A 462 -4.89 -3.09 -9.48
N GLY A 463 -6.17 -3.16 -9.83
CA GLY A 463 -7.23 -3.64 -8.94
C GLY A 463 -7.54 -2.71 -7.75
N LEU A 464 -7.18 -1.43 -7.85
CA LEU A 464 -7.49 -0.36 -6.89
C LEU A 464 -8.93 0.15 -7.10
N ASN A 465 -9.90 -0.77 -7.06
CA ASN A 465 -11.28 -0.52 -7.50
C ASN A 465 -11.96 0.68 -6.82
N LEU A 466 -11.74 0.87 -5.52
CA LEU A 466 -12.33 2.00 -4.79
C LEU A 466 -11.74 3.35 -5.22
N LEU A 467 -10.44 3.38 -5.49
CA LEU A 467 -9.77 4.56 -6.00
C LEU A 467 -10.22 4.87 -7.43
N ALA A 468 -10.31 3.84 -8.30
CA ALA A 468 -10.84 3.97 -9.65
C ALA A 468 -12.26 4.56 -9.67
N ARG A 469 -13.17 4.06 -8.82
CA ARG A 469 -14.52 4.61 -8.66
C ARG A 469 -14.51 6.08 -8.30
N LYS A 470 -13.62 6.47 -7.39
CA LYS A 470 -13.52 7.86 -6.94
C LYS A 470 -13.01 8.78 -8.04
N ILE A 471 -11.92 8.38 -8.70
CA ILE A 471 -11.35 9.14 -9.82
C ILE A 471 -12.42 9.32 -10.91
N SER A 472 -13.16 8.26 -11.23
CA SER A 472 -14.27 8.30 -12.18
C SER A 472 -15.36 9.29 -11.75
N SER A 473 -15.77 9.27 -10.48
CA SER A 473 -16.76 10.22 -9.95
C SER A 473 -16.28 11.68 -9.99
N GLU A 474 -14.99 11.94 -9.76
CA GLU A 474 -14.42 13.30 -9.88
C GLU A 474 -14.35 13.74 -11.35
N HIS A 475 -14.08 12.81 -12.27
CA HIS A 475 -14.11 13.07 -13.71
C HIS A 475 -15.54 13.37 -14.19
N ASP A 476 -16.54 12.59 -13.76
CA ASP A 476 -17.95 12.83 -14.07
C ASP A 476 -18.40 14.22 -13.58
N LYS A 477 -17.99 14.60 -12.36
CA LYS A 477 -18.24 15.92 -11.79
C LYS A 477 -17.61 17.05 -12.63
N LEU A 478 -16.39 16.86 -13.16
CA LEU A 478 -15.78 17.80 -14.09
C LEU A 478 -16.65 17.96 -15.36
N LEU A 479 -17.09 16.85 -15.96
CA LEU A 479 -17.90 16.87 -17.18
C LEU A 479 -19.23 17.59 -16.97
N ASP A 480 -19.87 17.39 -15.83
CA ASP A 480 -21.09 18.10 -15.44
C ASP A 480 -20.86 19.61 -15.25
N GLN A 481 -19.66 20.01 -14.85
CA GLN A 481 -19.28 21.38 -14.57
C GLN A 481 -18.53 22.08 -15.71
N LEU A 482 -18.39 21.45 -16.90
CA LEU A 482 -17.61 22.00 -18.02
C LEU A 482 -17.98 23.45 -18.36
N ARG A 483 -19.28 23.76 -18.41
CA ARG A 483 -19.75 25.12 -18.72
C ARG A 483 -19.30 26.15 -17.69
N VAL A 484 -19.22 25.75 -16.41
CA VAL A 484 -18.76 26.63 -15.32
C VAL A 484 -17.26 26.90 -15.48
N TRP A 485 -16.47 25.85 -15.71
CA TRP A 485 -15.04 25.97 -15.96
C TRP A 485 -14.72 26.81 -17.21
N GLU A 486 -15.49 26.63 -18.29
CA GLU A 486 -15.37 27.45 -19.51
C GLU A 486 -15.72 28.92 -19.28
N SER A 487 -16.67 29.22 -18.39
CA SER A 487 -16.95 30.61 -18.00
C SER A 487 -15.79 31.24 -17.22
N PHE A 488 -15.12 30.49 -16.34
CA PHE A 488 -13.99 31.02 -15.58
C PHE A 488 -12.83 31.48 -16.48
N LYS A 489 -12.62 30.80 -17.61
CA LYS A 489 -11.63 31.20 -18.63
C LYS A 489 -11.97 32.51 -19.33
N LYS A 490 -13.26 32.87 -19.40
CA LYS A 490 -13.73 34.13 -20.01
C LYS A 490 -13.75 35.27 -19.01
N ASP A 491 -14.08 34.98 -17.76
CA ASP A 491 -14.39 35.97 -16.73
C ASP A 491 -13.19 36.35 -15.85
N ASP A 492 -11.99 35.81 -16.12
CA ASP A 492 -10.77 35.98 -15.33
C ASP A 492 -10.99 35.77 -13.83
N THR A 493 -11.67 34.66 -13.51
CA THR A 493 -12.12 34.35 -12.14
C THR A 493 -10.93 34.23 -11.18
N PRO A 494 -10.98 34.78 -9.94
CA PRO A 494 -9.87 34.69 -8.99
C PRO A 494 -9.44 33.27 -8.65
N MET A 495 -8.14 33.07 -8.37
CA MET A 495 -7.56 31.76 -8.04
C MET A 495 -8.27 31.07 -6.87
N ALA A 496 -8.67 31.84 -5.86
CA ALA A 496 -9.39 31.33 -4.68
C ALA A 496 -10.70 30.60 -5.04
N ASP A 497 -11.45 31.10 -6.02
CA ASP A 497 -12.70 30.49 -6.46
C ASP A 497 -12.45 29.23 -7.31
N ARG A 498 -11.37 29.22 -8.10
CA ARG A 498 -10.92 28.05 -8.87
C ARG A 498 -10.50 26.91 -7.94
N ILE A 499 -9.69 27.19 -6.92
CA ILE A 499 -9.26 26.24 -5.89
C ILE A 499 -10.47 25.63 -5.18
N LYS A 500 -11.43 26.48 -4.79
CA LYS A 500 -12.65 26.05 -4.12
C LYS A 500 -13.48 25.10 -4.99
N LEU A 501 -13.64 25.41 -6.28
CA LEU A 501 -14.38 24.55 -7.20
C LEU A 501 -13.64 23.22 -7.46
N ALA A 502 -12.32 23.26 -7.65
CA ALA A 502 -11.48 22.08 -7.86
C ALA A 502 -11.57 21.08 -6.69
N SER A 503 -11.80 21.57 -5.46
CA SER A 503 -11.92 20.76 -4.24
C SER A 503 -10.62 19.97 -3.94
N ILE A 504 -9.46 20.61 -4.10
CA ILE A 504 -8.13 19.97 -3.99
C ILE A 504 -7.81 19.46 -2.59
N ASP A 505 -8.30 20.13 -1.54
CA ASP A 505 -8.08 19.76 -0.13
C ASP A 505 -8.52 18.32 0.14
N GLY A 506 -9.62 17.89 -0.49
CA GLY A 506 -10.13 16.53 -0.34
C GLY A 506 -9.19 15.45 -0.88
N VAL A 507 -8.32 15.77 -1.85
CA VAL A 507 -7.28 14.86 -2.36
C VAL A 507 -6.15 14.75 -1.34
N ILE A 508 -5.65 15.89 -0.87
CA ILE A 508 -4.55 15.95 0.10
C ILE A 508 -4.94 15.28 1.42
N ASP A 509 -6.13 15.54 1.94
CA ASP A 509 -6.63 14.94 3.18
C ASP A 509 -6.65 13.41 3.11
N ARG A 510 -6.99 12.83 1.95
CA ARG A 510 -6.94 11.38 1.74
C ARG A 510 -5.53 10.85 1.67
N MET A 511 -4.66 11.53 0.92
CA MET A 511 -3.26 11.14 0.82
C MET A 511 -2.56 11.17 2.19
N GLN A 512 -3.06 11.99 3.11
CA GLN A 512 -2.64 12.06 4.52
C GLN A 512 -3.38 11.07 5.46
N GLY A 513 -4.37 10.32 4.98
CA GLY A 513 -5.09 9.30 5.75
C GLY A 513 -6.20 9.82 6.68
N LYS A 514 -6.68 11.06 6.51
CA LYS A 514 -7.61 11.71 7.45
C LYS A 514 -9.04 11.15 7.44
N ARG A 515 -9.50 10.52 6.35
CA ARG A 515 -10.88 10.03 6.21
C ARG A 515 -11.01 8.86 5.26
N ALA A 516 -12.11 8.13 5.40
CA ALA A 516 -12.49 7.10 4.45
C ALA A 516 -12.88 7.75 3.15
N VAL A 517 -12.46 7.10 2.06
CA VAL A 517 -13.29 7.11 0.87
C VAL A 517 -14.46 6.20 1.20
N ASP A 518 -15.57 6.77 1.67
CA ASP A 518 -16.84 6.05 1.56
C ASP A 518 -16.94 5.63 0.09
N PRO A 519 -17.22 4.34 -0.20
CA PRO A 519 -17.40 3.92 -1.57
C PRO A 519 -18.49 4.82 -2.15
N PRO A 520 -18.22 5.56 -3.24
CA PRO A 520 -19.29 6.30 -3.88
C PRO A 520 -20.40 5.31 -4.18
N ASP A 521 -21.65 5.69 -3.89
CA ASP A 521 -22.80 4.88 -4.24
C ASP A 521 -22.67 4.53 -5.72
N VAL A 522 -22.62 3.23 -6.03
CA VAL A 522 -22.57 2.77 -7.41
C VAL A 522 -23.98 2.92 -7.94
N ILE A 523 -24.22 4.05 -8.62
CA ILE A 523 -25.47 4.29 -9.32
C ILE A 523 -25.29 3.68 -10.69
N ASP A 524 -26.07 2.63 -10.93
CA ASP A 524 -26.01 1.92 -12.18
C ASP A 524 -26.39 2.84 -13.35
N GLU A 525 -25.70 2.66 -14.47
CA GLU A 525 -26.01 3.43 -15.67
C GLU A 525 -27.22 2.84 -16.42
N GLN A 526 -27.83 3.70 -17.25
CA GLN A 526 -28.87 3.33 -18.20
C GLN A 526 -28.32 3.40 -19.62
N SER A 527 -28.23 2.24 -20.26
CA SER A 527 -27.74 2.09 -21.63
C SER A 527 -28.65 2.85 -22.60
N THR A 528 -28.04 3.68 -23.45
CA THR A 528 -28.76 4.48 -24.44
C THR A 528 -28.50 3.95 -25.85
N LEU A 529 -27.23 3.80 -26.23
CA LEU A 529 -26.82 3.34 -27.56
C LEU A 529 -25.45 2.66 -27.51
N LEU A 530 -25.29 1.56 -28.25
CA LEU A 530 -24.00 0.93 -28.50
C LEU A 530 -23.69 0.96 -30.00
N LEU A 531 -22.48 1.38 -30.36
CA LEU A 531 -22.00 1.45 -31.73
C LEU A 531 -20.66 0.75 -31.88
N ILE A 532 -20.45 0.11 -33.03
CA ILE A 532 -19.13 -0.34 -33.48
C ILE A 532 -18.85 0.37 -34.79
N ILE A 533 -17.82 1.19 -34.80
CA ILE A 533 -17.41 2.00 -35.94
C ILE A 533 -16.03 1.52 -36.36
N SER A 534 -15.83 1.19 -37.63
CA SER A 534 -14.53 0.75 -38.11
C SER A 534 -13.62 1.93 -38.47
N GLU A 535 -12.33 1.65 -38.63
CA GLU A 535 -11.33 2.58 -39.15
C GLU A 535 -11.85 3.27 -40.43
N GLY A 536 -11.72 4.60 -40.51
CA GLY A 536 -12.34 5.42 -41.55
C GLY A 536 -13.74 5.95 -41.22
N GLY A 537 -14.27 5.69 -40.02
CA GLY A 537 -15.53 6.25 -39.54
C GLY A 537 -16.79 5.56 -40.09
N ILE A 538 -16.66 4.33 -40.57
CA ILE A 538 -17.77 3.58 -41.17
C ILE A 538 -18.51 2.82 -40.07
N LEU A 539 -19.82 3.05 -39.97
CA LEU A 539 -20.66 2.30 -39.03
C LEU A 539 -20.68 0.81 -39.43
N THR A 540 -20.23 -0.06 -38.52
CA THR A 540 -20.27 -1.52 -38.70
C THR A 540 -21.44 -2.14 -37.95
N PHE A 541 -21.83 -1.58 -36.80
CA PHE A 541 -22.94 -2.08 -36.00
C PHE A 541 -23.55 -0.97 -35.15
N SER A 542 -24.88 -1.01 -34.96
CA SER A 542 -25.58 -0.16 -34.01
C SER A 542 -26.65 -0.94 -33.25
N HIS A 543 -26.80 -0.62 -31.95
CA HIS A 543 -27.82 -1.18 -31.09
C HIS A 543 -28.41 -0.08 -30.18
N PRO A 544 -29.55 0.50 -30.54
CA PRO A 544 -30.26 1.45 -29.68
C PRO A 544 -31.04 0.71 -28.59
N PHE A 545 -30.75 1.03 -27.33
CA PHE A 545 -31.45 0.45 -26.18
C PHE A 545 -32.78 1.19 -25.90
N THR A 546 -32.84 2.48 -26.22
CA THR A 546 -34.02 3.34 -26.01
C THR A 546 -34.79 3.61 -27.31
N ASP A 547 -36.08 3.94 -27.19
CA ASP A 547 -36.93 4.27 -28.34
C ASP A 547 -36.58 5.60 -29.00
N GLU A 548 -35.91 6.51 -28.28
CA GLU A 548 -35.43 7.80 -28.78
C GLU A 548 -34.48 7.59 -29.96
N TRP A 549 -33.45 6.76 -29.76
CA TRP A 549 -32.45 6.43 -30.78
C TRP A 549 -32.96 5.46 -31.86
N LYS A 550 -34.14 4.86 -31.68
CA LYS A 550 -34.79 4.01 -32.71
C LYS A 550 -35.61 4.80 -33.72
N ARG A 551 -36.05 6.01 -33.37
CA ARG A 551 -37.04 6.77 -34.16
C ARG A 551 -36.48 8.05 -34.78
N ASP A 552 -35.38 8.57 -34.25
CA ASP A 552 -34.79 9.83 -34.67
C ASP A 552 -33.55 9.62 -35.56
N ASP A 553 -33.80 9.44 -36.86
CA ASP A 553 -32.74 9.32 -37.87
C ASP A 553 -31.86 10.58 -37.96
N GLU A 554 -32.39 11.75 -37.59
CA GLU A 554 -31.67 13.02 -37.61
C GLU A 554 -30.67 13.10 -36.45
N LEU A 555 -31.08 12.69 -35.25
CA LEU A 555 -30.21 12.57 -34.07
C LEU A 555 -29.07 11.56 -34.31
N PHE A 556 -29.39 10.39 -34.88
CA PHE A 556 -28.38 9.38 -35.22
C PHE A 556 -27.39 9.89 -36.27
N SER A 557 -27.89 10.54 -37.33
CA SER A 557 -27.04 11.11 -38.38
C SER A 557 -26.21 12.30 -37.88
N SER A 558 -26.76 13.11 -36.97
CA SER A 558 -26.06 14.20 -36.31
C SER A 558 -24.90 13.68 -35.45
N PHE A 559 -25.15 12.64 -34.66
CA PHE A 559 -24.13 11.97 -33.87
C PHE A 559 -23.00 11.43 -34.75
N LEU A 560 -23.30 10.66 -35.81
CA LEU A 560 -22.26 10.11 -36.70
C LEU A 560 -21.45 11.20 -37.41
N SER A 561 -22.09 12.31 -37.78
CA SER A 561 -21.41 13.47 -38.35
C SER A 561 -20.48 14.14 -37.34
N ALA A 562 -20.92 14.28 -36.09
CA ALA A 562 -20.09 14.80 -35.01
C ALA A 562 -18.97 13.83 -34.62
N PHE A 563 -19.23 12.53 -34.65
CA PHE A 563 -18.30 11.47 -34.27
C PHE A 563 -16.98 11.59 -35.00
N THR A 564 -17.01 11.70 -36.33
CA THR A 564 -15.77 11.84 -37.12
C THR A 564 -14.96 13.10 -36.78
N ALA A 565 -15.62 14.16 -36.30
CA ALA A 565 -14.95 15.38 -35.88
C ALA A 565 -14.27 15.25 -34.51
N PHE A 566 -14.92 14.62 -33.53
CA PHE A 566 -14.37 14.50 -32.17
C PHE A 566 -13.59 13.20 -31.92
N SER A 567 -13.82 12.12 -32.67
CA SER A 567 -13.17 10.80 -32.44
C SER A 567 -11.66 10.87 -32.60
N ASN A 568 -11.18 11.59 -33.62
CA ASN A 568 -9.75 11.79 -33.82
C ASN A 568 -9.15 12.57 -32.64
N GLU A 569 -9.83 13.62 -32.17
CA GLU A 569 -9.39 14.41 -31.03
C GLU A 569 -9.37 13.56 -29.74
N PHE A 570 -10.39 12.72 -29.55
CA PHE A 570 -10.49 11.75 -28.47
C PHE A 570 -9.27 10.82 -28.38
N PHE A 571 -8.93 10.16 -29.49
CA PHE A 571 -7.85 9.17 -29.51
C PHE A 571 -6.46 9.80 -29.52
N THR A 572 -6.30 10.96 -30.16
CA THR A 572 -5.01 11.67 -30.19
C THR A 572 -4.67 12.33 -28.86
N LYS A 573 -5.68 12.76 -28.10
CA LYS A 573 -5.50 13.38 -26.78
C LYS A 573 -5.62 12.39 -25.61
N GLY A 574 -5.76 11.08 -25.89
CA GLY A 574 -5.83 10.05 -24.85
C GLY A 574 -7.09 10.12 -23.97
N LEU A 575 -8.17 10.70 -24.46
CA LEU A 575 -9.45 10.78 -23.75
C LEU A 575 -10.26 9.50 -23.96
N ASP A 576 -11.00 9.09 -22.94
CA ASP A 576 -11.87 7.90 -22.96
C ASP A 576 -13.37 8.23 -22.89
N ARG A 577 -13.73 9.45 -22.50
CA ARG A 577 -15.12 9.89 -22.31
C ARG A 577 -15.41 11.35 -22.65
N ALA A 578 -16.67 11.64 -23.00
CA ALA A 578 -17.19 13.01 -23.12
C ALA A 578 -18.70 13.08 -22.87
N LYS A 579 -19.21 14.30 -22.74
CA LYS A 579 -20.64 14.58 -22.58
C LYS A 579 -21.27 15.00 -23.91
N PHE A 580 -22.37 14.36 -24.30
CA PHE A 580 -23.15 14.68 -25.49
C PHE A 580 -24.63 14.84 -25.12
N GLY A 581 -25.10 16.09 -25.08
CA GLY A 581 -26.42 16.39 -24.53
C GLY A 581 -26.49 15.98 -23.05
N ASP A 582 -27.47 15.13 -22.74
CA ASP A 582 -27.65 14.55 -21.40
C ASP A 582 -26.97 13.17 -21.24
N ASP A 583 -26.44 12.60 -22.33
CA ASP A 583 -25.73 11.32 -22.32
C ASP A 583 -24.21 11.50 -22.13
N LEU A 584 -23.57 10.52 -21.52
CA LEU A 584 -22.13 10.34 -21.53
C LEU A 584 -21.77 9.34 -22.62
N ILE A 585 -20.64 9.58 -23.28
CA ILE A 585 -20.05 8.70 -24.29
C ILE A 585 -18.77 8.13 -23.69
N LEU A 586 -18.63 6.81 -23.71
CA LEU A 586 -17.36 6.10 -23.55
C LEU A 586 -16.90 5.55 -24.89
N MET A 587 -15.60 5.57 -25.14
CA MET A 587 -15.02 5.00 -26.36
C MET A 587 -13.81 4.12 -26.05
N GLN A 588 -13.78 2.93 -26.65
CA GLN A 588 -12.64 2.01 -26.56
C GLN A 588 -12.26 1.49 -27.94
N SER A 589 -10.95 1.50 -28.22
CA SER A 589 -10.41 0.97 -29.47
C SER A 589 -10.05 -0.51 -29.34
N VAL A 590 -10.48 -1.31 -30.31
CA VAL A 590 -10.33 -2.76 -30.36
C VAL A 590 -9.98 -3.17 -31.80
N GLY A 591 -8.69 -3.35 -32.08
CA GLY A 591 -8.21 -3.63 -33.44
C GLY A 591 -8.60 -2.49 -34.41
N PRO A 592 -9.25 -2.78 -35.56
CA PRO A 592 -9.70 -1.75 -36.49
C PRO A 592 -11.03 -1.09 -36.09
N PHE A 593 -11.56 -1.36 -34.88
CA PHE A 593 -12.86 -0.88 -34.44
C PHE A 593 -12.75 0.11 -33.27
N SER A 594 -13.61 1.12 -33.29
CA SER A 594 -13.94 1.99 -32.16
C SER A 594 -15.33 1.62 -31.66
N ILE A 595 -15.39 1.11 -30.43
CA ILE A 595 -16.64 0.74 -29.77
C ILE A 595 -17.08 1.93 -28.92
N CYS A 596 -18.26 2.46 -29.22
CA CYS A 596 -18.81 3.65 -28.57
C CYS A 596 -20.05 3.27 -27.76
N TYR A 597 -20.05 3.65 -26.49
CA TYR A 597 -21.12 3.34 -25.57
C TYR A 597 -21.70 4.64 -25.00
N LEU A 598 -22.98 4.87 -25.28
CA LEU A 598 -23.74 6.02 -24.78
C LEU A 598 -24.66 5.56 -23.66
N PHE A 599 -24.68 6.31 -22.56
CA PHE A 599 -25.45 5.97 -21.37
C PHE A 599 -25.76 7.22 -20.53
N LYS A 600 -26.72 7.08 -19.61
CA LYS A 600 -26.98 8.05 -18.53
C LYS A 600 -26.59 7.44 -17.19
N GLY A 601 -25.89 8.19 -16.34
CA GLY A 601 -25.47 7.71 -15.02
C GLY A 601 -23.96 7.87 -14.80
N GLN A 602 -23.38 6.99 -13.99
CA GLN A 602 -21.95 7.05 -13.64
C GLN A 602 -21.08 6.34 -14.67
N THR A 603 -19.90 6.90 -14.93
CA THR A 603 -18.98 6.34 -15.92
C THR A 603 -18.31 5.07 -15.44
N TYR A 604 -17.98 4.92 -14.15
CA TYR A 604 -17.28 3.73 -13.66
C TYR A 604 -17.97 2.39 -14.01
N PRO A 605 -19.27 2.14 -13.66
CA PRO A 605 -19.92 0.89 -14.05
C PRO A 605 -20.02 0.73 -15.57
N ALA A 606 -20.17 1.83 -16.32
CA ALA A 606 -20.18 1.84 -17.77
C ALA A 606 -18.84 1.38 -18.36
N THR A 607 -17.71 1.85 -17.78
CA THR A 607 -16.35 1.43 -18.16
C THR A 607 -16.16 -0.06 -17.93
N GLN A 608 -16.57 -0.57 -16.77
CA GLN A 608 -16.45 -2.00 -16.46
C GLN A 608 -17.22 -2.88 -17.46
N ARG A 609 -18.44 -2.48 -17.84
CA ARG A 609 -19.24 -3.17 -18.86
C ARG A 609 -18.61 -3.10 -20.25
N LEU A 610 -18.16 -1.91 -20.65
CA LEU A 610 -17.53 -1.73 -21.94
C LEU A 610 -16.26 -2.59 -22.05
N THR A 611 -15.42 -2.59 -21.02
CA THR A 611 -14.22 -3.45 -20.96
C THR A 611 -14.57 -4.93 -21.01
N GLN A 612 -15.58 -5.39 -20.25
CA GLN A 612 -16.04 -6.78 -20.32
C GLN A 612 -16.53 -7.14 -21.75
N PHE A 613 -17.29 -6.25 -22.38
CA PHE A 613 -17.80 -6.45 -23.74
C PHE A 613 -16.67 -6.52 -24.77
N THR A 614 -15.70 -5.60 -24.71
CA THR A 614 -14.58 -5.55 -25.65
C THR A 614 -13.68 -6.77 -25.52
N GLU A 615 -13.38 -7.21 -24.29
CA GLU A 615 -12.63 -8.45 -24.06
C GLU A 615 -13.35 -9.69 -24.60
N GLN A 616 -14.67 -9.81 -24.38
CA GLN A 616 -15.44 -10.97 -24.82
C GLN A 616 -15.60 -11.02 -26.35
N ILE A 617 -15.74 -9.87 -27.00
CA ILE A 617 -15.72 -9.79 -28.48
C ILE A 617 -14.39 -10.34 -29.03
N GLN A 618 -13.26 -9.94 -28.44
CA GLN A 618 -11.94 -10.40 -28.88
C GLN A 618 -11.72 -11.90 -28.64
N LYS A 619 -12.24 -12.43 -27.53
CA LYS A 619 -12.12 -13.87 -27.18
C LYS A 619 -13.05 -14.75 -28.01
N THR A 620 -14.17 -14.21 -28.51
CA THR A 620 -15.19 -14.99 -29.22
C THR A 620 -14.97 -14.97 -30.73
N THR A 621 -14.38 -16.05 -31.26
CA THR A 621 -14.01 -16.16 -32.69
C THR A 621 -15.18 -15.93 -33.65
N SER A 622 -16.39 -16.40 -33.32
CA SER A 622 -17.57 -16.22 -34.18
C SER A 622 -17.98 -14.75 -34.29
N ILE A 623 -17.90 -13.98 -33.21
CA ILE A 623 -18.21 -12.56 -33.22
C ILE A 623 -17.15 -11.80 -34.01
N TRP A 624 -15.87 -12.04 -33.70
CA TRP A 624 -14.76 -11.34 -34.32
C TRP A 624 -14.70 -11.53 -35.85
N GLN A 625 -14.86 -12.77 -36.33
CA GLN A 625 -14.84 -13.06 -37.77
C GLN A 625 -16.01 -12.40 -38.52
N THR A 626 -17.19 -12.35 -37.91
CA THR A 626 -18.33 -11.65 -38.50
C THR A 626 -18.06 -10.15 -38.60
N LEU A 627 -17.56 -9.52 -37.53
CA LEU A 627 -17.21 -8.10 -37.56
C LEU A 627 -16.17 -7.77 -38.64
N GLU A 628 -15.11 -8.58 -38.77
CA GLU A 628 -14.11 -8.41 -39.84
C GLU A 628 -14.70 -8.58 -41.24
N THR A 629 -15.65 -9.50 -41.41
CA THR A 629 -16.31 -9.73 -42.70
C THR A 629 -17.13 -8.52 -43.10
N TYR A 630 -17.97 -8.02 -42.19
CA TYR A 630 -18.82 -6.86 -42.43
C TYR A 630 -18.01 -5.59 -42.65
N TYR A 631 -16.91 -5.42 -41.89
CA TYR A 631 -15.92 -4.37 -42.11
C TYR A 631 -15.36 -4.38 -43.54
N LYS A 632 -14.86 -5.53 -44.02
CA LYS A 632 -14.30 -5.67 -45.38
C LYS A 632 -15.33 -5.39 -46.48
N THR A 633 -16.61 -5.65 -46.21
CA THR A 633 -17.69 -5.40 -47.17
C THR A 633 -18.35 -4.02 -47.02
N SER A 634 -17.94 -3.23 -46.02
CA SER A 634 -18.57 -1.94 -45.66
C SER A 634 -20.09 -2.04 -45.47
N GLN A 635 -20.55 -3.13 -44.85
CA GLN A 635 -21.96 -3.38 -44.54
C GLN A 635 -22.22 -3.19 -43.04
N VAL A 636 -23.45 -2.81 -42.70
CA VAL A 636 -23.90 -2.74 -41.30
C VAL A 636 -24.40 -4.13 -40.89
N LEU A 637 -23.85 -4.65 -39.81
CA LEU A 637 -24.25 -5.91 -39.19
C LEU A 637 -25.62 -5.76 -38.51
N GLU A 638 -26.56 -6.63 -38.85
CA GLU A 638 -27.81 -6.77 -38.10
C GLU A 638 -27.69 -7.89 -37.06
N LEU A 639 -28.34 -7.74 -35.90
CA LEU A 639 -28.30 -8.74 -34.81
C LEU A 639 -28.71 -10.16 -35.26
N LYS A 640 -29.66 -10.27 -36.20
CA LYS A 640 -30.12 -11.55 -36.75
C LYS A 640 -29.00 -12.35 -37.44
N ASP A 641 -27.96 -11.66 -37.91
CA ASP A 641 -26.83 -12.25 -38.62
C ASP A 641 -25.73 -12.73 -37.65
N ASN A 642 -25.83 -12.39 -36.35
CA ASN A 642 -24.92 -12.89 -35.31
C ASN A 642 -25.61 -13.06 -33.94
N PRO A 643 -26.25 -14.22 -33.68
CA PRO A 643 -26.90 -14.50 -32.39
C PRO A 643 -25.94 -14.51 -31.19
N SER A 644 -24.65 -14.76 -31.40
CA SER A 644 -23.66 -14.72 -30.32
C SER A 644 -23.42 -13.28 -29.83
N LEU A 645 -23.44 -12.31 -30.74
CA LEU A 645 -23.36 -10.89 -30.40
C LEU A 645 -24.62 -10.42 -29.65
N ASP A 646 -25.80 -10.87 -30.08
CA ASP A 646 -27.08 -10.56 -29.40
C ASP A 646 -27.10 -11.09 -27.95
N SER A 647 -26.67 -12.34 -27.74
CA SER A 647 -26.55 -12.94 -26.41
C SER A 647 -25.57 -12.15 -25.54
N LEU A 648 -24.43 -11.75 -26.09
CA LEU A 648 -23.40 -11.01 -25.36
C LEU A 648 -23.89 -9.60 -24.94
N ILE A 649 -24.60 -8.90 -25.83
CA ILE A 649 -25.18 -7.58 -25.53
C ILE A 649 -26.24 -7.71 -24.44
N THR A 650 -27.08 -8.75 -24.53
CA THR A 650 -28.12 -9.01 -23.53
C THR A 650 -27.51 -9.29 -22.16
N GLU A 651 -26.52 -10.18 -22.08
CA GLU A 651 -25.83 -10.54 -20.83
C GLU A 651 -25.20 -9.32 -20.15
N ILE A 652 -24.48 -8.48 -20.91
CA ILE A 652 -23.65 -7.41 -20.33
C ILE A 652 -24.45 -6.13 -20.07
N PHE A 653 -25.29 -5.69 -21.01
CA PHE A 653 -25.94 -4.38 -20.95
C PHE A 653 -27.39 -4.43 -20.50
N ILE A 654 -28.11 -5.55 -20.71
CA ILE A 654 -29.52 -5.69 -20.36
C ILE A 654 -29.70 -6.41 -19.02
N ASP A 655 -29.19 -7.64 -18.92
CA ASP A 655 -29.28 -8.48 -17.74
C ASP A 655 -28.27 -8.04 -16.66
N LYS A 656 -27.17 -7.42 -17.08
CA LYS A 656 -26.10 -6.85 -16.24
C LYS A 656 -25.47 -7.90 -15.32
N THR A 657 -25.26 -9.10 -15.87
CA THR A 657 -24.75 -10.30 -15.16
C THR A 657 -23.24 -10.43 -15.12
#